data_AF-L0AW43-F1
#
_entry.id   AF-L0AW43-F1
#
_cell.length_a   1.000
_cell.length_b   1.000
_cell.length_c   1.000
_cell.angle_alpha   90.00
_cell.angle_beta   90.00
_cell.angle_gamma   90.00
#
_symmetry.space_group_name_H-M   'P 1'
#
loop_
_entity.id
_entity.type
_entity.pdbx_description
1 polymer ?
#
loop_
_entity_poly.entity_id
_entity_poly.type
_entity_poly.pdbx_seq_one_letter_code
_entity_poly.pdbx_strand_id
1 'polypeptide(L)'
;MEGWITISPEEFDKKLERMKTGLPECEFSVHSEPVTIDVSRPYQSLCQSFTYDYDGVPTRMIFHGENVPVNKLVNGRERIWEGEDGEKCIRSIVSMKDGKPVLVYLERDTPSGIQFSTLLRDNGKWEVTSKYNGELKKLRRTTESVENFTIKLDEENDTKECIIFNRTFLNLPARFYVPKMGNYSTEVKDGGVSVWHGDDKERCVSGVVYFKSGRPQLSHMTINDSDDRYLQKYFEKCGKEWKDLTEEDFYKKIEEISGRSARSKNTLPEETTQSTQPSDYILDISKEPNKDLVAIHKGITPEEIKCRVYQTRDKKDKRVTSVVDGDIPIWTSRASEEFRYCFVEEKENYSPIIAIYIGNKCSRCYVKDSDKWVEIGELSHNKRHQDMENNSTGDSNSQSVKKDGTTLDISKPENSGVEIKEVKMSGITQKTFTPNGSANITSVLNKGVELWSIPYDGDGLRTATLYSSGDYKLLFLQSKVVGVTDSYYFEGLSTLTPLTGEEFDRKLGDMKRTTEHLIEKLDAPLFDIEDATEGDLVTLKVKIKPGKEAHKLEYGNDKIWENEDPSLSSATLYFDGDVPSLAVIETTKGIVHRYKDYTDKQWKDGNESSHNTRFEELREKYNPEQSDRESTNPASNSNTTHKPTVSCQNILIVH
;
A
#
# COMPACT_ATOMS: atom_id res chain seq x y z
N MET A 1 -31.69 -19.32 -43.57
CA MET A 1 -32.32 -19.44 -42.23
C MET A 1 -31.18 -19.56 -41.25
N GLU A 2 -30.71 -18.42 -40.75
CA GLU A 2 -29.68 -18.39 -39.71
C GLU A 2 -30.32 -18.84 -38.40
N GLY A 3 -29.70 -19.85 -37.79
CA GLY A 3 -30.28 -20.64 -36.71
C GLY A 3 -30.35 -19.86 -35.41
N TRP A 4 -31.51 -19.90 -34.77
CA TRP A 4 -31.66 -19.48 -33.39
C TRP A 4 -30.87 -20.41 -32.48
N ILE A 5 -30.02 -19.84 -31.63
CA ILE A 5 -29.28 -20.57 -30.60
C ILE A 5 -30.09 -20.49 -29.31
N THR A 6 -30.34 -21.63 -28.68
CA THR A 6 -31.00 -21.69 -27.36
C THR A 6 -29.98 -21.32 -26.28
N ILE A 7 -30.34 -20.37 -25.42
CA ILE A 7 -29.53 -19.92 -24.29
C ILE A 7 -30.27 -20.19 -22.98
N SER A 8 -29.54 -20.25 -21.85
CA SER A 8 -30.17 -20.45 -20.54
C SER A 8 -30.99 -19.22 -20.10
N PRO A 9 -31.96 -19.36 -19.18
CA PRO A 9 -32.68 -18.22 -18.62
C PRO A 9 -31.75 -17.16 -18.00
N GLU A 10 -30.66 -17.58 -17.36
CA GLU A 10 -29.67 -16.69 -16.77
C GLU A 10 -28.86 -15.92 -17.83
N GLU A 11 -28.50 -16.58 -18.94
CA GLU A 11 -27.89 -15.91 -20.09
C GLU A 11 -28.85 -14.94 -20.77
N PHE A 12 -30.13 -15.28 -20.82
CA PHE A 12 -31.17 -14.43 -21.37
C PHE A 12 -31.32 -13.14 -20.54
N ASP A 13 -31.46 -13.24 -19.22
CA ASP A 13 -31.58 -12.09 -18.34
C ASP A 13 -30.34 -11.20 -18.40
N LYS A 14 -29.14 -11.80 -18.45
CA LYS A 14 -27.87 -11.08 -18.61
C LYS A 14 -27.78 -10.34 -19.94
N LYS A 15 -28.25 -10.94 -21.04
CA LYS A 15 -28.31 -10.29 -22.36
C LYS A 15 -29.38 -9.19 -22.40
N LEU A 16 -30.51 -9.38 -21.74
CA LEU A 16 -31.59 -8.40 -21.66
C LEU A 16 -31.18 -7.14 -20.88
N GLU A 17 -30.52 -7.31 -19.72
CA GLU A 17 -29.99 -6.18 -18.96
C GLU A 17 -28.85 -5.44 -19.70
N ARG A 18 -28.04 -6.16 -20.50
CA ARG A 18 -27.05 -5.55 -21.40
C ARG A 18 -27.70 -4.69 -22.49
N MET A 19 -28.80 -5.15 -23.09
CA MET A 19 -29.53 -4.37 -24.09
C MET A 19 -30.17 -3.11 -23.51
N LYS A 20 -30.59 -3.14 -22.23
CA LYS A 20 -31.14 -1.97 -21.54
C LYS A 20 -30.08 -0.92 -21.18
N THR A 21 -28.82 -1.33 -20.96
CA THR A 21 -27.76 -0.47 -20.42
C THR A 21 -26.80 0.09 -21.48
N GLY A 22 -26.77 -0.44 -22.71
CA GLY A 22 -26.05 0.16 -23.84
C GLY A 22 -24.52 0.10 -23.78
N LEU A 23 -23.94 -0.80 -22.97
CA LEU A 23 -22.48 -0.92 -22.82
C LEU A 23 -21.85 -1.77 -23.96
N PRO A 24 -20.73 -1.33 -24.58
CA PRO A 24 -20.03 -2.12 -25.60
C PRO A 24 -19.31 -3.34 -25.01
N GLU A 25 -19.12 -4.38 -25.84
CA GLU A 25 -18.33 -5.57 -25.51
C GLU A 25 -16.85 -5.21 -25.33
N CYS A 26 -16.43 -4.96 -24.09
CA CYS A 26 -15.04 -5.16 -23.69
C CYS A 26 -14.95 -6.50 -22.95
N GLU A 27 -14.35 -7.49 -23.60
CA GLU A 27 -13.83 -8.69 -22.94
C GLU A 27 -12.67 -8.27 -22.03
N PHE A 28 -12.95 -7.99 -20.76
CA PHE A 28 -11.91 -8.07 -19.74
C PHE A 28 -11.62 -9.55 -19.50
N SER A 29 -10.44 -10.00 -19.94
CA SER A 29 -9.91 -11.32 -19.65
C SER A 29 -9.80 -11.52 -18.13
N VAL A 30 -10.00 -12.76 -17.69
CA VAL A 30 -10.05 -13.19 -16.27
C VAL A 30 -8.64 -13.30 -15.65
N HIS A 31 -7.79 -12.31 -15.92
CA HIS A 31 -6.53 -12.05 -15.21
C HIS A 31 -6.43 -10.54 -14.98
N SER A 32 -7.14 -10.06 -13.96
CA SER A 32 -7.32 -8.63 -13.74
C SER A 32 -6.11 -8.04 -13.02
N GLU A 33 -5.30 -7.26 -13.74
CA GLU A 33 -4.23 -6.45 -13.14
C GLU A 33 -4.81 -5.48 -12.09
N PRO A 34 -4.08 -5.20 -11.00
CA PRO A 34 -4.59 -4.36 -9.93
C PRO A 34 -4.80 -2.90 -10.39
N VAL A 35 -5.93 -2.30 -10.00
CA VAL A 35 -6.37 -0.98 -10.49
C VAL A 35 -6.18 0.11 -9.43
N THR A 36 -5.65 1.25 -9.86
CA THR A 36 -5.52 2.46 -9.04
C THR A 36 -6.66 3.44 -9.32
N ILE A 37 -7.32 3.95 -8.28
CA ILE A 37 -8.35 5.00 -8.38
C ILE A 37 -7.88 6.29 -7.70
N ASP A 38 -7.92 7.40 -8.44
CA ASP A 38 -7.77 8.74 -7.88
C ASP A 38 -9.11 9.23 -7.30
N VAL A 39 -9.18 9.38 -5.98
CA VAL A 39 -10.43 9.78 -5.29
C VAL A 39 -10.84 11.22 -5.59
N SER A 40 -9.89 12.07 -5.98
CA SER A 40 -10.15 13.46 -6.36
C SER A 40 -10.76 13.54 -7.76
N ARG A 41 -10.45 12.58 -8.63
CA ARG A 41 -10.89 12.49 -10.03
C ARG A 41 -11.24 11.04 -10.41
N PRO A 42 -12.34 10.49 -9.86
CA PRO A 42 -12.75 9.13 -10.16
C PRO A 42 -13.10 9.01 -11.66
N TYR A 43 -12.41 8.11 -12.35
CA TYR A 43 -12.67 7.84 -13.76
C TYR A 43 -13.95 7.00 -13.90
N GLN A 44 -14.92 7.53 -14.66
CA GLN A 44 -16.26 6.96 -14.81
C GLN A 44 -16.26 5.53 -15.41
N SER A 45 -15.21 5.13 -16.12
CA SER A 45 -15.06 3.79 -16.69
C SER A 45 -14.70 2.73 -15.65
N LEU A 46 -14.11 3.11 -14.51
CA LEU A 46 -13.60 2.18 -13.48
C LEU A 46 -14.44 2.22 -12.19
N CYS A 47 -15.13 3.32 -11.94
CA CYS A 47 -15.92 3.52 -10.74
C CYS A 47 -17.07 4.50 -10.99
N GLN A 48 -18.11 4.42 -10.16
CA GLN A 48 -19.19 5.40 -10.15
C GLN A 48 -19.11 6.20 -8.86
N SER A 49 -19.11 7.53 -8.98
CA SER A 49 -19.03 8.42 -7.83
C SER A 49 -20.23 9.34 -7.75
N PHE A 50 -20.70 9.59 -6.53
CA PHE A 50 -21.75 10.56 -6.24
C PHE A 50 -21.30 11.47 -5.11
N THR A 51 -21.62 12.75 -5.22
CA THR A 51 -21.36 13.74 -4.18
C THR A 51 -22.65 14.10 -3.47
N TYR A 52 -22.63 14.08 -2.14
CA TYR A 52 -23.77 14.40 -1.29
C TYR A 52 -23.28 14.86 0.09
N ASP A 53 -24.19 15.30 0.94
CA ASP A 53 -23.90 15.65 2.33
C ASP A 53 -24.17 14.45 3.25
N TYR A 54 -23.11 13.82 3.75
CA TYR A 54 -23.22 12.75 4.75
C TYR A 54 -23.30 13.36 6.14
N ASP A 55 -24.53 13.46 6.66
CA ASP A 55 -24.81 14.07 7.97
C ASP A 55 -24.20 15.48 8.13
N GLY A 56 -24.34 16.30 7.09
CA GLY A 56 -23.81 17.68 7.03
C GLY A 56 -22.33 17.78 6.65
N VAL A 57 -21.66 16.66 6.33
CA VAL A 57 -20.29 16.63 5.82
C VAL A 57 -20.31 16.47 4.29
N PRO A 58 -19.69 17.39 3.51
CA PRO A 58 -19.53 17.19 2.09
C PRO A 58 -18.73 15.92 1.80
N THR A 59 -19.38 14.95 1.16
CA THR A 59 -18.84 13.61 0.99
C THR A 59 -18.99 13.14 -0.45
N ARG A 60 -18.00 12.39 -0.92
CA ARG A 60 -18.05 11.66 -2.17
C ARG A 60 -18.05 10.17 -1.88
N MET A 61 -19.11 9.48 -2.26
CA MET A 61 -19.15 8.02 -2.23
C MET A 61 -18.75 7.49 -3.60
N ILE A 62 -17.79 6.57 -3.61
CA ILE A 62 -17.24 5.94 -4.79
C ILE A 62 -17.51 4.45 -4.66
N PHE A 63 -18.22 3.91 -5.65
CA PHE A 63 -18.39 2.47 -5.78
C PHE A 63 -17.47 1.95 -6.88
N HIS A 64 -16.62 1.00 -6.50
CA HIS A 64 -15.71 0.34 -7.43
C HIS A 64 -16.47 -0.77 -8.16
N GLY A 65 -16.18 -1.01 -9.44
CA GLY A 65 -16.87 -2.05 -10.20
C GLY A 65 -16.64 -3.44 -9.60
N GLU A 66 -17.63 -4.33 -9.61
CA GLU A 66 -17.56 -5.63 -8.93
C GLU A 66 -16.40 -6.52 -9.42
N ASN A 67 -16.06 -6.37 -10.71
CA ASN A 67 -14.96 -7.06 -11.39
C ASN A 67 -13.70 -6.19 -11.54
N VAL A 68 -13.65 -5.02 -10.91
CA VAL A 68 -12.47 -4.13 -10.95
C VAL A 68 -11.66 -4.40 -9.68
N PRO A 69 -10.45 -4.97 -9.78
CA PRO A 69 -9.61 -5.25 -8.62
C PRO A 69 -8.94 -3.95 -8.12
N VAL A 70 -9.73 -3.01 -7.60
CA VAL A 70 -9.19 -1.75 -7.07
C VAL A 70 -8.35 -2.06 -5.85
N ASN A 71 -7.03 -2.06 -6.00
CA ASN A 71 -6.09 -2.37 -4.92
C ASN A 71 -5.35 -1.13 -4.45
N LYS A 72 -5.55 0.03 -5.08
CA LYS A 72 -4.84 1.26 -4.72
C LYS A 72 -5.74 2.47 -4.84
N LEU A 73 -5.68 3.34 -3.84
CA LEU A 73 -6.35 4.64 -3.83
C LEU A 73 -5.32 5.76 -3.69
N VAL A 74 -5.46 6.79 -4.53
CA VAL A 74 -4.59 7.96 -4.53
C VAL A 74 -5.39 9.25 -4.50
N ASN A 75 -4.76 10.36 -4.11
CA ASN A 75 -5.23 11.72 -4.33
C ASN A 75 -4.17 12.44 -5.17
N GLY A 76 -4.35 12.47 -6.49
CA GLY A 76 -3.27 12.84 -7.41
C GLY A 76 -2.08 11.89 -7.29
N ARG A 77 -0.92 12.41 -6.88
CA ARG A 77 0.33 11.64 -6.68
C ARG A 77 0.45 11.04 -5.27
N GLU A 78 -0.40 11.47 -4.33
CA GLU A 78 -0.34 11.02 -2.94
C GLU A 78 -1.04 9.67 -2.79
N ARG A 79 -0.33 8.66 -2.30
CA ARG A 79 -0.94 7.37 -1.95
C ARG A 79 -1.79 7.52 -0.69
N ILE A 80 -3.06 7.16 -0.80
CA ILE A 80 -3.97 7.05 0.34
C ILE A 80 -3.86 5.64 0.91
N TRP A 81 -4.14 4.64 0.09
CA TRP A 81 -4.20 3.23 0.51
C TRP A 81 -3.70 2.31 -0.61
N GLU A 82 -3.17 1.16 -0.23
CA GLU A 82 -2.78 0.06 -1.12
C GLU A 82 -3.08 -1.26 -0.39
N GLY A 83 -3.76 -2.17 -1.07
CA GLY A 83 -4.20 -3.46 -0.53
C GLY A 83 -3.16 -4.55 -0.66
N GLU A 84 -3.27 -5.52 0.23
CA GLU A 84 -2.47 -6.75 0.21
C GLU A 84 -3.02 -7.74 -0.83
N ASP A 85 -2.33 -8.87 -1.03
CA ASP A 85 -2.70 -9.86 -2.03
C ASP A 85 -4.12 -10.42 -1.82
N GLY A 86 -4.93 -10.30 -2.88
CA GLY A 86 -6.32 -10.73 -2.87
C GLY A 86 -7.27 -9.79 -2.13
N GLU A 87 -6.80 -8.62 -1.68
CA GLU A 87 -7.64 -7.53 -1.19
C GLU A 87 -8.07 -6.59 -2.31
N LYS A 88 -9.35 -6.24 -2.35
CA LYS A 88 -9.87 -5.20 -3.24
C LYS A 88 -10.75 -4.22 -2.48
N CYS A 89 -10.62 -2.94 -2.75
CA CYS A 89 -11.56 -1.93 -2.27
C CYS A 89 -12.83 -2.00 -3.10
N ILE A 90 -13.98 -2.18 -2.45
CA ILE A 90 -15.29 -2.28 -3.10
C ILE A 90 -16.13 -1.01 -2.94
N ARG A 91 -15.88 -0.22 -1.88
CA ARG A 91 -16.49 1.09 -1.66
C ARG A 91 -15.54 2.02 -0.92
N SER A 92 -15.54 3.29 -1.31
CA SER A 92 -14.82 4.36 -0.60
C SER A 92 -15.75 5.53 -0.33
N ILE A 93 -15.75 6.02 0.91
CA ILE A 93 -16.49 7.20 1.34
C ILE A 93 -15.46 8.28 1.70
N VAL A 94 -15.38 9.32 0.87
CA VAL A 94 -14.35 10.35 0.91
C VAL A 94 -14.97 11.64 1.44
N SER A 95 -14.65 12.00 2.67
CA SER A 95 -15.10 13.24 3.30
C SER A 95 -14.18 14.40 2.92
N MET A 96 -14.80 15.52 2.57
CA MET A 96 -14.12 16.68 2.00
C MET A 96 -14.16 17.86 2.96
N LYS A 97 -13.08 18.62 3.01
CA LYS A 97 -12.99 19.92 3.69
C LYS A 97 -12.41 20.94 2.72
N ASP A 98 -13.10 22.06 2.52
CA ASP A 98 -12.70 23.13 1.60
C ASP A 98 -12.34 22.61 0.19
N GLY A 99 -13.13 21.65 -0.30
CA GLY A 99 -12.95 21.03 -1.62
C GLY A 99 -11.81 20.00 -1.71
N LYS A 100 -11.14 19.65 -0.61
CA LYS A 100 -10.04 18.68 -0.57
C LYS A 100 -10.40 17.41 0.24
N PRO A 101 -9.95 16.21 -0.19
CA PRO A 101 -10.10 14.99 0.61
C PRO A 101 -9.30 15.09 1.91
N VAL A 102 -9.96 14.78 3.04
CA VAL A 102 -9.32 14.80 4.38
C VAL A 102 -9.54 13.53 5.19
N LEU A 103 -10.59 12.77 4.90
CA LEU A 103 -10.91 11.52 5.61
C LEU A 103 -11.49 10.53 4.60
N VAL A 104 -11.01 9.30 4.63
CA VAL A 104 -11.44 8.23 3.71
C VAL A 104 -11.83 7.01 4.53
N TYR A 105 -13.07 6.55 4.39
CA TYR A 105 -13.55 5.28 4.93
C TYR A 105 -13.65 4.25 3.81
N LEU A 106 -12.98 3.12 3.99
CA LEU A 106 -12.85 2.05 3.01
C LEU A 106 -13.62 0.83 3.46
N GLU A 107 -14.30 0.20 2.50
CA GLU A 107 -14.81 -1.16 2.61
C GLU A 107 -14.04 -2.02 1.61
N ARG A 108 -13.38 -3.05 2.14
CA ARG A 108 -12.42 -3.91 1.45
C ARG A 108 -12.96 -5.34 1.46
N ASP A 109 -12.96 -5.98 0.32
CA ASP A 109 -13.21 -7.41 0.17
C ASP A 109 -11.87 -8.12 0.24
N THR A 110 -11.63 -8.85 1.33
CA THR A 110 -10.36 -9.55 1.60
C THR A 110 -10.59 -11.07 1.58
N PRO A 111 -9.53 -11.90 1.57
CA PRO A 111 -9.67 -13.34 1.73
C PRO A 111 -10.40 -13.79 3.00
N SER A 112 -10.44 -12.93 4.03
CA SER A 112 -11.08 -13.19 5.31
C SER A 112 -12.48 -12.58 5.42
N GLY A 113 -13.04 -12.06 4.33
CA GLY A 113 -14.34 -11.41 4.29
C GLY A 113 -14.25 -9.89 4.13
N ILE A 114 -15.36 -9.21 4.38
CA ILE A 114 -15.42 -7.74 4.28
C ILE A 114 -14.72 -7.10 5.50
N GLN A 115 -13.82 -6.16 5.24
CA GLN A 115 -13.10 -5.40 6.26
C GLN A 115 -13.21 -3.90 6.02
N PHE A 116 -13.06 -3.12 7.09
CA PHE A 116 -13.14 -1.67 7.03
C PHE A 116 -11.84 -1.01 7.47
N SER A 117 -11.55 0.16 6.90
CA SER A 117 -10.38 0.95 7.28
C SER A 117 -10.69 2.43 7.17
N THR A 118 -10.14 3.24 8.08
CA THR A 118 -10.28 4.69 8.01
C THR A 118 -8.90 5.30 7.86
N LEU A 119 -8.76 6.23 6.92
CA LEU A 119 -7.53 6.97 6.68
C LEU A 119 -7.80 8.46 6.85
N LEU A 120 -7.03 9.10 7.73
CA LEU A 120 -7.07 10.53 7.99
C LEU A 120 -5.88 11.19 7.31
N ARG A 121 -6.11 12.33 6.68
CA ARG A 121 -5.04 13.20 6.23
C ARG A 121 -4.62 14.13 7.36
N ASP A 122 -3.51 13.82 8.00
CA ASP A 122 -2.93 14.63 9.07
C ASP A 122 -1.51 15.11 8.68
N ASN A 123 -1.20 16.37 8.96
CA ASN A 123 0.09 17.00 8.65
C ASN A 123 0.64 16.73 7.23
N GLY A 124 -0.25 16.64 6.23
CA GLY A 124 0.12 16.41 4.83
C GLY A 124 0.36 14.95 4.45
N LYS A 125 0.18 13.98 5.36
CA LYS A 125 0.29 12.53 5.11
C LYS A 125 -1.03 11.81 5.39
N TRP A 126 -1.19 10.63 4.80
CA TRP A 126 -2.33 9.75 5.06
C TRP A 126 -1.95 8.69 6.08
N GLU A 127 -2.73 8.58 7.16
CA GLU A 127 -2.49 7.63 8.23
C GLU A 127 -3.76 6.85 8.57
N VAL A 128 -3.58 5.57 8.91
CA VAL A 128 -4.69 4.72 9.37
C VAL A 128 -5.12 5.17 10.76
N THR A 129 -6.42 5.31 10.97
CA THR A 129 -7.00 5.69 12.25
C THR A 129 -8.20 4.82 12.60
N SER A 130 -8.45 4.63 13.88
CA SER A 130 -9.69 4.01 14.37
C SER A 130 -10.77 5.05 14.72
N LYS A 131 -10.47 6.35 14.61
CA LYS A 131 -11.30 7.45 15.12
C LYS A 131 -12.26 8.06 14.10
N TYR A 132 -12.85 7.25 13.21
CA TYR A 132 -13.74 7.73 12.15
C TYR A 132 -14.81 8.72 12.65
N ASN A 133 -15.56 8.33 13.69
CA ASN A 133 -16.66 9.13 14.24
C ASN A 133 -16.19 10.52 14.72
N GLY A 134 -15.07 10.55 15.44
CA GLY A 134 -14.50 11.78 15.97
C GLY A 134 -13.99 12.72 14.88
N GLU A 135 -13.36 12.18 13.84
CA GLU A 135 -12.87 12.98 12.71
C GLU A 135 -14.01 13.48 11.83
N LEU A 136 -15.01 12.64 11.53
CA LEU A 136 -16.17 13.04 10.74
C LEU A 136 -16.96 14.17 11.41
N LYS A 137 -17.13 14.11 12.74
CA LYS A 137 -17.81 15.17 13.53
C LYS A 137 -17.14 16.54 13.36
N LYS A 138 -15.81 16.61 13.27
CA LYS A 138 -15.07 17.87 13.09
C LYS A 138 -15.31 18.52 11.72
N LEU A 139 -15.82 17.76 10.75
CA LEU A 139 -16.06 18.21 9.38
C LEU A 139 -17.51 18.66 9.14
N ARG A 140 -18.40 18.43 10.11
CA ARG A 140 -19.84 18.71 9.97
C ARG A 140 -20.08 20.22 9.83
N ARG A 141 -20.84 20.60 8.80
CA ARG A 141 -21.32 21.97 8.62
C ARG A 141 -22.59 22.20 9.44
N THR A 142 -22.69 23.36 10.05
CA THR A 142 -23.91 23.78 10.75
C THR A 142 -24.98 24.17 9.74
N THR A 143 -26.21 23.69 9.93
CA THR A 143 -27.39 24.12 9.15
C THR A 143 -28.24 25.06 10.00
N GLU A 144 -28.91 26.03 9.36
CA GLU A 144 -29.76 27.02 10.04
C GLU A 144 -31.06 26.39 10.57
N SER A 145 -31.54 25.33 9.93
CA SER A 145 -32.70 24.55 10.36
C SER A 145 -32.55 23.07 10.02
N VAL A 146 -33.19 22.22 10.82
CA VAL A 146 -33.32 20.78 10.58
C VAL A 146 -34.79 20.39 10.56
N GLU A 147 -35.18 19.53 9.62
CA GLU A 147 -36.52 18.95 9.52
C GLU A 147 -36.44 17.44 9.76
N ASN A 148 -37.34 16.91 10.57
CA ASN A 148 -37.42 15.46 10.80
C ASN A 148 -38.33 14.81 9.76
N PHE A 149 -37.97 13.62 9.28
CA PHE A 149 -38.78 12.84 8.36
C PHE A 149 -38.62 11.33 8.56
N THR A 150 -39.43 10.56 7.83
CA THR A 150 -39.38 9.09 7.83
C THR A 150 -38.85 8.60 6.49
N ILE A 151 -37.78 7.79 6.49
CA ILE A 151 -37.39 7.04 5.28
C ILE A 151 -38.39 5.91 5.05
N LYS A 152 -38.89 5.80 3.83
CA LYS A 152 -39.80 4.75 3.39
C LYS A 152 -39.07 3.84 2.41
N LEU A 153 -38.93 2.56 2.77
CA LEU A 153 -38.15 1.58 2.01
C LEU A 153 -38.85 1.10 0.72
N ASP A 154 -40.08 1.52 0.49
CA ASP A 154 -40.86 1.34 -0.73
C ASP A 154 -40.69 2.50 -1.73
N GLU A 155 -40.06 3.60 -1.34
CA GLU A 155 -39.73 4.69 -2.27
C GLU A 155 -38.55 4.28 -3.17
N GLU A 156 -38.71 4.48 -4.48
CA GLU A 156 -37.72 4.04 -5.48
C GLU A 156 -36.99 5.19 -6.15
N ASN A 157 -37.46 6.43 -5.95
CA ASN A 157 -36.93 7.64 -6.56
C ASN A 157 -36.61 8.67 -5.48
N ASP A 158 -35.68 9.57 -5.79
CA ASP A 158 -35.36 10.73 -4.97
C ASP A 158 -36.62 11.45 -4.45
N THR A 159 -36.61 11.76 -3.16
CA THR A 159 -37.61 12.60 -2.50
C THR A 159 -37.05 13.99 -2.24
N LYS A 160 -37.83 14.92 -1.69
CA LYS A 160 -37.28 16.24 -1.32
C LYS A 160 -36.27 16.11 -0.17
N GLU A 161 -36.40 15.09 0.68
CA GLU A 161 -35.61 14.87 1.89
C GLU A 161 -34.49 13.84 1.73
N CYS A 162 -34.55 12.93 0.75
CA CYS A 162 -33.67 11.78 0.65
C CYS A 162 -33.24 11.51 -0.80
N ILE A 163 -31.95 11.21 -0.99
CA ILE A 163 -31.39 10.68 -2.24
C ILE A 163 -31.60 9.16 -2.22
N ILE A 164 -32.20 8.62 -3.28
CA ILE A 164 -32.53 7.20 -3.42
C ILE A 164 -32.02 6.70 -4.76
N PHE A 165 -31.18 5.68 -4.73
CA PHE A 165 -30.66 5.07 -5.94
C PHE A 165 -30.46 3.57 -5.81
N ASN A 166 -30.58 2.87 -6.92
CA ASN A 166 -30.37 1.43 -7.02
C ASN A 166 -28.99 1.13 -7.62
N ARG A 167 -28.32 0.09 -7.13
CA ARG A 167 -27.08 -0.43 -7.71
C ARG A 167 -26.86 -1.87 -7.28
N THR A 168 -26.12 -2.64 -8.08
CA THR A 168 -25.55 -3.88 -7.57
C THR A 168 -24.43 -3.55 -6.58
N PHE A 169 -24.50 -4.14 -5.38
CA PHE A 169 -23.49 -4.02 -4.34
C PHE A 169 -23.40 -5.33 -3.57
N LEU A 170 -22.17 -5.80 -3.33
CA LEU A 170 -21.92 -7.14 -2.78
C LEU A 170 -22.60 -8.26 -3.61
N ASN A 171 -22.60 -8.11 -4.95
CA ASN A 171 -23.23 -9.01 -5.92
C ASN A 171 -24.76 -9.18 -5.74
N LEU A 172 -25.41 -8.20 -5.11
CA LEU A 172 -26.87 -8.18 -4.94
C LEU A 172 -27.44 -6.85 -5.43
N PRO A 173 -28.62 -6.85 -6.06
CA PRO A 173 -29.38 -5.62 -6.23
C PRO A 173 -29.59 -4.96 -4.87
N ALA A 174 -29.13 -3.73 -4.73
CA ALA A 174 -29.21 -2.96 -3.50
C ALA A 174 -29.80 -1.57 -3.79
N ARG A 175 -30.53 -1.03 -2.81
CA ARG A 175 -31.07 0.32 -2.84
C ARG A 175 -30.52 1.11 -1.67
N PHE A 176 -30.01 2.29 -1.97
CA PHE A 176 -29.37 3.19 -1.02
C PHE A 176 -30.30 4.35 -0.70
N TYR A 177 -30.37 4.72 0.57
CA TYR A 177 -31.15 5.82 1.10
C TYR A 177 -30.23 6.74 1.87
N VAL A 178 -30.13 7.99 1.43
CA VAL A 178 -29.22 8.96 2.01
C VAL A 178 -29.97 10.28 2.21
N PRO A 179 -30.33 10.65 3.46
CA PRO A 179 -30.92 11.94 3.77
C PRO A 179 -30.09 13.11 3.22
N LYS A 180 -30.79 14.09 2.64
CA LYS A 180 -30.23 15.34 2.14
C LYS A 180 -29.91 16.27 3.31
N MET A 181 -28.97 17.19 3.10
CA MET A 181 -28.59 18.18 4.11
C MET A 181 -29.82 18.87 4.73
N GLY A 182 -29.83 18.98 6.06
CA GLY A 182 -30.93 19.60 6.81
C GLY A 182 -32.12 18.67 7.08
N ASN A 183 -32.12 17.41 6.61
CA ASN A 183 -33.21 16.46 6.84
C ASN A 183 -32.74 15.31 7.73
N TYR A 184 -33.36 15.14 8.90
CA TYR A 184 -33.02 14.11 9.88
C TYR A 184 -34.04 12.99 9.83
N SER A 185 -33.62 11.80 9.42
CA SER A 185 -34.48 10.63 9.41
C SER A 185 -34.59 10.06 10.83
N THR A 186 -35.68 10.34 11.52
CA THR A 186 -35.93 9.82 12.89
C THR A 186 -36.64 8.47 12.89
N GLU A 187 -37.10 8.00 11.73
CA GLU A 187 -37.79 6.71 11.60
C GLU A 187 -37.55 6.13 10.21
N VAL A 188 -37.52 4.79 10.11
CA VAL A 188 -37.46 4.06 8.85
C VAL A 188 -38.54 2.99 8.80
N LYS A 189 -39.34 2.98 7.73
CA LYS A 189 -40.51 2.11 7.55
C LYS A 189 -40.46 1.34 6.24
N ASP A 190 -41.01 0.14 6.25
CA ASP A 190 -41.24 -0.71 5.07
C ASP A 190 -42.74 -1.02 4.96
N GLY A 191 -43.43 -0.41 3.99
CA GLY A 191 -44.87 -0.59 3.81
C GLY A 191 -45.70 -0.26 5.05
N GLY A 192 -45.25 0.72 5.85
CA GLY A 192 -45.87 1.14 7.11
C GLY A 192 -45.40 0.39 8.36
N VAL A 193 -44.66 -0.71 8.22
CA VAL A 193 -44.05 -1.44 9.35
C VAL A 193 -42.77 -0.74 9.76
N SER A 194 -42.60 -0.43 11.05
CA SER A 194 -41.35 0.16 11.56
C SER A 194 -40.21 -0.85 11.45
N VAL A 195 -39.14 -0.44 10.77
CA VAL A 195 -37.87 -1.17 10.71
C VAL A 195 -36.94 -0.67 11.81
N TRP A 196 -36.90 0.64 11.97
CA TRP A 196 -36.15 1.32 13.02
C TRP A 196 -36.84 2.63 13.39
N HIS A 197 -36.79 2.97 14.67
CA HIS A 197 -37.26 4.24 15.22
C HIS A 197 -36.17 4.78 16.13
N GLY A 198 -35.80 6.04 15.95
CA GLY A 198 -34.79 6.69 16.77
C GLY A 198 -35.38 7.27 18.04
N ASP A 199 -34.62 7.16 19.13
CA ASP A 199 -34.92 7.87 20.37
C ASP A 199 -34.49 9.36 20.27
N ASP A 200 -34.56 10.12 21.37
CA ASP A 200 -34.29 11.56 21.37
C ASP A 200 -32.93 11.89 20.72
N LYS A 201 -32.97 12.68 19.65
CA LYS A 201 -31.84 13.14 18.81
C LYS A 201 -31.16 12.08 17.95
N GLU A 202 -31.59 10.82 18.01
CA GLU A 202 -31.08 9.79 17.11
C GLU A 202 -31.60 10.01 15.69
N ARG A 203 -30.76 9.71 14.70
CA ARG A 203 -31.16 9.77 13.29
C ARG A 203 -30.45 8.74 12.44
N CYS A 204 -31.16 8.19 11.49
CA CYS A 204 -30.58 7.38 10.41
C CYS A 204 -29.85 8.31 9.42
N VAL A 205 -28.57 8.05 9.20
CA VAL A 205 -27.69 8.82 8.31
C VAL A 205 -27.57 8.17 6.94
N SER A 206 -27.69 6.85 6.86
CA SER A 206 -27.77 6.13 5.59
C SER A 206 -28.40 4.76 5.80
N GLY A 207 -29.18 4.30 4.84
CA GLY A 207 -29.72 2.93 4.82
C GLY A 207 -29.42 2.23 3.50
N VAL A 208 -29.22 0.91 3.55
CA VAL A 208 -29.04 0.07 2.37
C VAL A 208 -29.93 -1.16 2.48
N VAL A 209 -30.78 -1.40 1.49
CA VAL A 209 -31.65 -2.58 1.41
C VAL A 209 -31.15 -3.49 0.28
N TYR A 210 -30.95 -4.76 0.57
CA TYR A 210 -30.52 -5.78 -0.37
C TYR A 210 -31.69 -6.65 -0.79
N PHE A 211 -31.78 -6.92 -2.09
CA PHE A 211 -32.87 -7.66 -2.70
C PHE A 211 -32.37 -8.98 -3.28
N LYS A 212 -33.15 -10.04 -3.10
CA LYS A 212 -32.97 -11.32 -3.81
C LYS A 212 -34.25 -11.64 -4.56
N SER A 213 -34.15 -11.95 -5.84
CA SER A 213 -35.33 -12.23 -6.69
C SER A 213 -36.39 -11.13 -6.61
N GLY A 214 -35.96 -9.86 -6.59
CA GLY A 214 -36.83 -8.69 -6.52
C GLY A 214 -37.50 -8.43 -5.16
N ARG A 215 -37.16 -9.17 -4.11
CA ARG A 215 -37.73 -8.99 -2.76
C ARG A 215 -36.68 -8.53 -1.76
N PRO A 216 -36.99 -7.60 -0.84
CA PRO A 216 -36.06 -7.20 0.21
C PRO A 216 -35.75 -8.39 1.11
N GLN A 217 -34.47 -8.60 1.45
CA GLN A 217 -34.00 -9.70 2.28
C GLN A 217 -33.19 -9.22 3.47
N LEU A 218 -32.26 -8.29 3.25
CA LEU A 218 -31.36 -7.78 4.27
C LEU A 218 -31.31 -6.26 4.22
N SER A 219 -31.02 -5.62 5.34
CA SER A 219 -30.81 -4.18 5.42
C SER A 219 -29.70 -3.87 6.41
N HIS A 220 -28.89 -2.85 6.14
CA HIS A 220 -28.05 -2.23 7.16
C HIS A 220 -28.21 -0.72 7.15
N MET A 221 -28.03 -0.10 8.32
CA MET A 221 -28.28 1.32 8.53
C MET A 221 -27.22 1.92 9.44
N THR A 222 -26.70 3.08 9.04
CA THR A 222 -25.85 3.88 9.90
C THR A 222 -26.72 4.86 10.69
N ILE A 223 -26.67 4.76 12.01
CA ILE A 223 -27.37 5.66 12.95
C ILE A 223 -26.37 6.60 13.60
N ASN A 224 -26.70 7.88 13.70
CA ASN A 224 -26.06 8.80 14.62
C ASN A 224 -26.89 8.82 15.91
N ASP A 225 -26.31 8.35 17.00
CA ASP A 225 -26.99 8.24 18.30
C ASP A 225 -27.03 9.58 19.06
N SER A 226 -27.66 9.59 20.23
CA SER A 226 -27.79 10.79 21.07
C SER A 226 -26.45 11.36 21.55
N ASP A 227 -25.40 10.53 21.60
CA ASP A 227 -24.03 10.90 21.97
C ASP A 227 -23.20 11.35 20.74
N ASP A 228 -23.85 11.48 19.57
CA ASP A 228 -23.25 11.84 18.30
C ASP A 228 -22.19 10.81 17.83
N ARG A 229 -22.40 9.53 18.17
CA ARG A 229 -21.62 8.39 17.69
C ARG A 229 -22.33 7.75 16.51
N TYR A 230 -21.56 7.29 15.53
CA TYR A 230 -22.09 6.53 14.40
C TYR A 230 -22.03 5.04 14.70
N LEU A 231 -23.17 4.36 14.60
CA LEU A 231 -23.36 2.94 14.86
C LEU A 231 -23.98 2.28 13.63
N GLN A 232 -23.57 1.05 13.33
CA GLN A 232 -24.23 0.23 12.32
C GLN A 232 -25.29 -0.66 12.96
N LYS A 233 -26.47 -0.74 12.36
CA LYS A 233 -27.51 -1.70 12.67
C LYS A 233 -27.79 -2.58 11.45
N TYR A 234 -28.02 -3.86 11.69
CA TYR A 234 -28.22 -4.86 10.64
C TYR A 234 -29.54 -5.57 10.85
N PHE A 235 -30.25 -5.89 9.76
CA PHE A 235 -31.59 -6.44 9.82
C PHE A 235 -31.82 -7.52 8.74
N GLU A 236 -32.60 -8.53 9.08
CA GLU A 236 -33.16 -9.53 8.17
C GLU A 236 -34.66 -9.37 8.01
N LYS A 237 -35.15 -9.45 6.77
CA LYS A 237 -36.58 -9.48 6.48
C LYS A 237 -37.14 -10.87 6.74
N CYS A 238 -37.97 -11.00 7.77
CA CYS A 238 -38.69 -12.22 8.13
C CYS A 238 -40.19 -12.05 7.86
N GLY A 239 -40.64 -12.36 6.65
CA GLY A 239 -42.03 -12.19 6.24
C GLY A 239 -42.40 -10.70 6.15
N LYS A 240 -43.26 -10.20 7.05
CA LYS A 240 -43.65 -8.78 7.11
C LYS A 240 -42.79 -7.95 8.06
N GLU A 241 -42.01 -8.59 8.92
CA GLU A 241 -41.22 -7.93 9.96
C GLU A 241 -39.73 -7.88 9.59
N TRP A 242 -39.00 -7.03 10.29
CA TRP A 242 -37.54 -6.95 10.25
C TRP A 242 -37.00 -7.36 11.61
N LYS A 243 -35.97 -8.21 11.63
CA LYS A 243 -35.31 -8.68 12.85
C LYS A 243 -33.87 -8.20 12.86
N ASP A 244 -33.39 -7.74 14.02
CA ASP A 244 -31.98 -7.39 14.19
C ASP A 244 -31.06 -8.58 13.92
N LEU A 245 -29.90 -8.29 13.34
CA LEU A 245 -28.79 -9.20 13.14
C LEU A 245 -27.52 -8.64 13.77
N THR A 246 -26.58 -9.55 14.07
CA THR A 246 -25.19 -9.17 14.26
C THR A 246 -24.54 -8.84 12.92
N GLU A 247 -23.43 -8.09 12.95
CA GLU A 247 -22.64 -7.81 11.75
C GLU A 247 -22.16 -9.10 11.06
N GLU A 248 -21.69 -10.08 11.85
CA GLU A 248 -21.19 -11.36 11.35
C GLU A 248 -22.31 -12.16 10.65
N ASP A 249 -23.49 -12.26 11.28
CA ASP A 249 -24.63 -12.95 10.69
C ASP A 249 -25.13 -12.27 9.41
N PHE A 250 -25.09 -10.93 9.38
CA PHE A 250 -25.46 -10.16 8.20
C PHE A 250 -24.54 -10.47 7.02
N TYR A 251 -23.22 -10.39 7.21
CA TYR A 251 -22.27 -10.65 6.13
C TYR A 251 -22.26 -12.11 5.68
N LYS A 252 -22.43 -13.06 6.61
CA LYS A 252 -22.63 -14.46 6.27
C LYS A 252 -23.86 -14.68 5.39
N LYS A 253 -25.00 -14.06 5.73
CA LYS A 253 -26.21 -14.14 4.91
C LYS A 253 -26.03 -13.47 3.55
N ILE A 254 -25.31 -12.36 3.46
CA ILE A 254 -24.94 -11.73 2.18
C ILE A 254 -24.18 -12.73 1.30
N GLU A 255 -23.18 -13.44 1.84
CA GLU A 255 -22.44 -14.47 1.10
C GLU A 255 -23.36 -15.59 0.61
N GLU A 256 -24.23 -16.12 1.49
CA GLU A 256 -25.18 -17.19 1.16
C GLU A 256 -26.17 -16.78 0.05
N ILE A 257 -26.65 -15.53 0.05
CA ILE A 257 -27.67 -15.09 -0.90
C ILE A 257 -27.12 -14.48 -2.19
N SER A 258 -25.92 -13.90 -2.16
CA SER A 258 -25.27 -13.28 -3.31
C SER A 258 -24.74 -14.28 -4.32
N GLY A 259 -24.63 -15.57 -3.94
CA GLY A 259 -24.01 -16.57 -4.80
C GLY A 259 -22.53 -16.28 -5.07
N ARG A 260 -21.87 -15.46 -4.23
CA ARG A 260 -20.40 -15.45 -4.13
C ARG A 260 -19.99 -16.91 -3.95
N SER A 261 -19.40 -17.52 -4.98
CA SER A 261 -18.89 -18.88 -4.90
C SER A 261 -18.14 -18.98 -3.58
N ALA A 262 -18.44 -19.99 -2.76
CA ALA A 262 -17.48 -20.44 -1.76
C ALA A 262 -16.14 -20.49 -2.50
N ARG A 263 -15.17 -19.64 -2.10
CA ARG A 263 -13.88 -19.52 -2.81
C ARG A 263 -13.40 -20.95 -3.02
N SER A 264 -13.38 -21.39 -4.28
CA SER A 264 -13.17 -22.79 -4.64
C SER A 264 -11.87 -23.23 -3.98
N LYS A 265 -11.97 -24.04 -2.92
CA LYS A 265 -10.97 -25.06 -2.67
C LYS A 265 -11.02 -25.92 -3.91
N ASN A 266 -10.08 -25.75 -4.82
CA ASN A 266 -9.88 -26.69 -5.92
C ASN A 266 -9.69 -28.07 -5.30
N THR A 267 -10.78 -28.82 -5.24
CA THR A 267 -10.86 -30.18 -4.74
C THR A 267 -11.30 -30.98 -5.96
N LEU A 268 -10.37 -31.78 -6.48
CA LEU A 268 -10.68 -32.89 -7.36
C LEU A 268 -11.70 -33.81 -6.66
N PRO A 269 -12.55 -34.52 -7.42
CA PRO A 269 -13.83 -35.03 -6.93
C PRO A 269 -13.68 -35.98 -5.73
N GLU A 270 -14.62 -35.81 -4.80
CA GLU A 270 -14.76 -36.54 -3.56
C GLU A 270 -14.79 -38.06 -3.77
N GLU A 271 -13.84 -38.76 -3.14
CA GLU A 271 -14.15 -40.06 -2.57
C GLU A 271 -14.65 -39.85 -1.15
N THR A 272 -15.95 -40.16 -0.98
CA THR A 272 -16.70 -40.29 0.26
C THR A 272 -15.84 -40.67 1.47
N THR A 273 -15.64 -39.76 2.41
CA THR A 273 -15.27 -40.12 3.78
C THR A 273 -15.97 -39.22 4.80
N GLN A 274 -16.46 -39.87 5.84
CA GLN A 274 -17.46 -39.40 6.79
C GLN A 274 -17.02 -38.18 7.62
N SER A 275 -17.99 -37.27 7.83
CA SER A 275 -17.95 -36.16 8.78
C SER A 275 -17.46 -36.59 10.16
N THR A 276 -16.32 -36.03 10.58
CA THR A 276 -15.88 -36.01 11.99
C THR A 276 -15.71 -34.55 12.41
N GLN A 277 -16.37 -34.12 13.48
CA GLN A 277 -16.18 -32.79 14.08
C GLN A 277 -14.70 -32.58 14.44
N PRO A 278 -14.15 -31.36 14.34
CA PRO A 278 -12.75 -31.11 14.71
C PRO A 278 -12.51 -31.44 16.19
N SER A 279 -11.44 -32.16 16.52
CA SER A 279 -11.09 -32.47 17.91
C SER A 279 -10.32 -31.32 18.56
N ASP A 280 -10.68 -30.96 19.79
CA ASP A 280 -9.99 -29.95 20.61
C ASP A 280 -8.51 -30.31 20.84
N TYR A 281 -7.63 -29.33 20.65
CA TYR A 281 -6.20 -29.46 20.91
C TYR A 281 -5.77 -28.46 22.00
N ILE A 282 -5.09 -28.98 23.02
CA ILE A 282 -4.51 -28.18 24.10
C ILE A 282 -3.04 -27.94 23.75
N LEU A 283 -2.67 -26.67 23.52
CA LEU A 283 -1.30 -26.26 23.29
C LEU A 283 -0.59 -26.10 24.63
N ASP A 284 0.36 -26.99 24.93
CA ASP A 284 1.21 -26.90 26.09
C ASP A 284 2.57 -26.29 25.73
N ILE A 285 2.85 -25.09 26.25
CA ILE A 285 4.08 -24.34 25.97
C ILE A 285 5.28 -24.78 26.81
N SER A 286 5.08 -25.66 27.80
CA SER A 286 6.16 -26.22 28.64
C SER A 286 6.94 -27.34 27.95
N LYS A 287 6.40 -27.88 26.86
CA LYS A 287 6.97 -28.99 26.09
C LYS A 287 6.93 -28.74 24.60
N GLU A 288 7.61 -29.60 23.85
CA GLU A 288 7.54 -29.57 22.39
C GLU A 288 6.10 -29.96 21.95
N PRO A 289 5.37 -29.07 21.24
CA PRO A 289 4.03 -29.32 20.75
C PRO A 289 4.08 -30.28 19.56
N ASN A 290 2.91 -30.79 19.19
CA ASN A 290 2.79 -31.59 17.99
C ASN A 290 3.15 -30.75 16.75
N LYS A 291 4.31 -31.03 16.13
CA LYS A 291 4.85 -30.32 14.97
C LYS A 291 3.94 -30.35 13.74
N ASP A 292 3.04 -31.32 13.67
CA ASP A 292 2.05 -31.47 12.61
C ASP A 292 0.85 -30.53 12.78
N LEU A 293 0.68 -29.94 13.96
CA LEU A 293 -0.44 -29.07 14.34
C LEU A 293 0.01 -27.64 14.66
N VAL A 294 1.19 -27.48 15.24
CA VAL A 294 1.72 -26.18 15.67
C VAL A 294 3.18 -26.06 15.24
N ALA A 295 3.48 -25.01 14.49
CA ALA A 295 4.83 -24.56 14.21
C ALA A 295 5.36 -23.77 15.41
N ILE A 296 6.63 -24.00 15.79
CA ILE A 296 7.33 -23.16 16.75
C ILE A 296 8.46 -22.42 16.04
N HIS A 297 8.49 -21.11 16.23
CA HIS A 297 9.65 -20.29 15.88
C HIS A 297 10.32 -19.86 17.20
N LYS A 298 11.62 -20.15 17.34
CA LYS A 298 12.41 -19.78 18.52
C LYS A 298 13.44 -18.74 18.09
N GLY A 299 13.58 -17.69 18.87
CA GLY A 299 14.57 -16.64 18.67
C GLY A 299 15.12 -16.15 20.00
N ILE A 300 16.25 -15.46 19.96
CA ILE A 300 16.78 -14.71 21.10
C ILE A 300 17.16 -13.33 20.55
N THR A 301 16.62 -12.26 21.14
CA THR A 301 16.96 -10.89 20.73
C THR A 301 18.39 -10.53 21.16
N PRO A 302 19.01 -9.49 20.59
CA PRO A 302 20.33 -8.99 21.05
C PRO A 302 20.36 -8.65 22.54
N GLU A 303 19.20 -8.34 23.12
CA GLU A 303 18.98 -8.06 24.54
C GLU A 303 18.70 -9.34 25.35
N GLU A 304 19.02 -10.53 24.83
CA GLU A 304 18.86 -11.83 25.50
C GLU A 304 17.40 -12.23 25.82
N ILE A 305 16.41 -11.64 25.15
CA ILE A 305 15.00 -12.04 25.27
C ILE A 305 14.76 -13.29 24.43
N LYS A 306 14.52 -14.43 25.09
CA LYS A 306 14.12 -15.68 24.44
C LYS A 306 12.66 -15.55 23.99
N CYS A 307 12.46 -15.58 22.69
CA CYS A 307 11.16 -15.49 22.04
C CYS A 307 10.73 -16.86 21.52
N ARG A 308 9.47 -17.24 21.76
CA ARG A 308 8.84 -18.43 21.19
C ARG A 308 7.48 -18.07 20.59
N VAL A 309 7.33 -18.26 19.29
CA VAL A 309 6.05 -18.11 18.58
C VAL A 309 5.45 -19.48 18.34
N TYR A 310 4.24 -19.73 18.82
CA TYR A 310 3.49 -20.95 18.54
C TYR A 310 2.33 -20.63 17.59
N GLN A 311 2.38 -21.16 16.37
CA GLN A 311 1.41 -20.87 15.31
C GLN A 311 0.73 -22.15 14.82
N THR A 312 -0.59 -22.16 14.73
CA THR A 312 -1.33 -23.32 14.19
C THR A 312 -1.03 -23.51 12.71
N ARG A 313 -0.84 -24.76 12.29
CA ARG A 313 -0.77 -25.14 10.88
C ARG A 313 -2.17 -25.41 10.33
N ASP A 314 -2.41 -25.10 9.05
CA ASP A 314 -3.70 -25.22 8.37
C ASP A 314 -4.24 -26.66 8.28
N LYS A 315 -4.73 -27.21 9.40
CA LYS A 315 -5.44 -28.49 9.44
C LYS A 315 -6.85 -28.29 9.94
N LYS A 316 -7.81 -28.68 9.10
CA LYS A 316 -9.26 -28.41 9.25
C LYS A 316 -9.93 -29.22 10.37
N ASP A 317 -9.22 -30.17 10.98
CA ASP A 317 -9.75 -31.19 11.89
C ASP A 317 -9.29 -31.03 13.35
N LYS A 318 -8.40 -30.07 13.68
CA LYS A 318 -8.00 -29.79 15.06
C LYS A 318 -7.81 -28.30 15.32
N ARG A 319 -8.41 -27.79 16.41
CA ARG A 319 -8.32 -26.37 16.81
C ARG A 319 -7.66 -26.24 18.17
N VAL A 320 -6.78 -25.24 18.34
CA VAL A 320 -6.23 -24.91 19.66
C VAL A 320 -7.35 -24.25 20.48
N THR A 321 -7.86 -24.95 21.49
CA THR A 321 -8.93 -24.45 22.38
C THR A 321 -8.42 -24.06 23.75
N SER A 322 -7.17 -24.39 24.08
CA SER A 322 -6.53 -23.95 25.31
C SER A 322 -5.02 -23.84 25.15
N VAL A 323 -4.42 -22.88 25.86
CA VAL A 323 -2.97 -22.75 26.04
C VAL A 323 -2.65 -22.96 27.52
N VAL A 324 -1.72 -23.86 27.80
CA VAL A 324 -1.27 -24.21 29.15
C VAL A 324 0.26 -24.16 29.23
N ASP A 325 0.80 -23.87 30.41
CA ASP A 325 2.21 -24.02 30.76
C ASP A 325 2.33 -25.21 31.73
N GLY A 326 2.46 -26.42 31.18
CA GLY A 326 2.36 -27.67 31.93
C GLY A 326 0.94 -27.85 32.49
N ASP A 327 0.82 -27.94 33.81
CA ASP A 327 -0.48 -28.05 34.50
C ASP A 327 -1.13 -26.68 34.78
N ILE A 328 -0.48 -25.57 34.41
CA ILE A 328 -0.95 -24.22 34.70
C ILE A 328 -1.74 -23.69 33.49
N PRO A 329 -3.06 -23.42 33.62
CA PRO A 329 -3.84 -22.85 32.54
C PRO A 329 -3.46 -21.38 32.30
N ILE A 330 -3.26 -21.01 31.03
CA ILE A 330 -3.02 -19.61 30.61
C ILE A 330 -4.28 -19.06 29.97
N TRP A 331 -4.84 -19.80 29.01
CA TRP A 331 -6.00 -19.37 28.25
C TRP A 331 -6.85 -20.55 27.82
N THR A 332 -8.16 -20.32 27.75
CA THR A 332 -9.15 -21.24 27.20
C THR A 332 -10.12 -20.46 26.33
N SER A 333 -10.39 -20.97 25.13
CA SER A 333 -11.26 -20.35 24.14
C SER A 333 -12.68 -20.22 24.69
N ARG A 334 -13.26 -19.02 24.60
CA ARG A 334 -14.71 -18.81 24.74
C ARG A 334 -15.41 -19.18 23.43
N ALA A 335 -16.74 -19.37 23.47
CA ALA A 335 -17.54 -19.53 22.26
C ALA A 335 -17.26 -18.35 21.31
N SER A 336 -16.95 -18.65 20.03
CA SER A 336 -16.49 -17.73 18.97
C SER A 336 -15.02 -17.29 18.97
N GLU A 337 -14.20 -17.66 19.96
CA GLU A 337 -12.76 -17.33 19.94
C GLU A 337 -11.96 -18.35 19.09
N GLU A 338 -11.14 -17.84 18.18
CA GLU A 338 -10.24 -18.65 17.36
C GLU A 338 -8.77 -18.29 17.65
N PHE A 339 -8.04 -19.23 18.25
CA PHE A 339 -6.59 -19.11 18.46
C PHE A 339 -5.86 -19.05 17.12
N ARG A 340 -4.99 -18.05 16.93
CA ARG A 340 -4.17 -17.89 15.72
C ARG A 340 -2.70 -18.18 15.97
N TYR A 341 -2.11 -17.47 16.94
CA TYR A 341 -0.79 -17.76 17.46
C TYR A 341 -0.65 -17.18 18.88
N CYS A 342 0.36 -17.66 19.62
CA CYS A 342 0.83 -16.98 20.80
C CYS A 342 2.32 -16.68 20.73
N PHE A 343 2.72 -15.60 21.39
CA PHE A 343 4.07 -15.11 21.47
C PHE A 343 4.52 -15.11 22.93
N VAL A 344 5.57 -15.85 23.24
CA VAL A 344 6.12 -15.99 24.60
C VAL A 344 7.49 -15.34 24.64
N GLU A 345 7.72 -14.52 25.66
CA GLU A 345 8.98 -13.79 25.86
C GLU A 345 9.51 -14.05 27.26
N GLU A 346 10.77 -14.48 27.32
CA GLU A 346 11.45 -14.87 28.55
C GLU A 346 12.84 -14.25 28.60
N LYS A 347 13.15 -13.56 29.69
CA LYS A 347 14.47 -13.01 29.93
C LYS A 347 14.90 -13.28 31.37
N GLU A 348 16.18 -13.54 31.57
CA GLU A 348 16.74 -13.74 32.91
C GLU A 348 16.49 -12.49 33.77
N ASN A 349 16.03 -12.69 35.02
CA ASN A 349 15.62 -11.64 35.96
C ASN A 349 14.30 -10.89 35.64
N TYR A 350 13.55 -11.29 34.61
CA TYR A 350 12.21 -10.74 34.32
C TYR A 350 11.14 -11.84 34.39
N SER A 351 9.93 -11.45 34.78
CA SER A 351 8.77 -12.33 34.68
C SER A 351 8.43 -12.61 33.21
N PRO A 352 8.32 -13.88 32.78
CA PRO A 352 7.83 -14.23 31.44
C PRO A 352 6.51 -13.55 31.10
N ILE A 353 6.37 -13.13 29.84
CA ILE A 353 5.12 -12.59 29.31
C ILE A 353 4.64 -13.39 28.10
N ILE A 354 3.34 -13.42 27.89
CA ILE A 354 2.71 -14.08 26.74
C ILE A 354 1.60 -13.20 26.16
N ALA A 355 1.59 -13.05 24.84
CA ALA A 355 0.50 -12.45 24.09
C ALA A 355 -0.20 -13.51 23.23
N ILE A 356 -1.53 -13.59 23.35
CA ILE A 356 -2.37 -14.52 22.60
C ILE A 356 -3.23 -13.73 21.61
N TYR A 357 -3.12 -14.12 20.35
CA TYR A 357 -3.82 -13.49 19.23
C TYR A 357 -5.03 -14.33 18.85
N ILE A 358 -6.22 -13.72 18.96
CA ILE A 358 -7.51 -14.34 18.69
C ILE A 358 -8.13 -13.61 17.49
N GLY A 359 -8.24 -14.27 16.33
CA GLY A 359 -8.70 -13.65 15.07
C GLY A 359 -7.77 -12.53 14.53
N ASN A 360 -8.34 -11.35 14.23
CA ASN A 360 -7.63 -10.16 13.71
C ASN A 360 -7.35 -9.09 14.80
N LYS A 361 -7.43 -9.47 16.08
CA LYS A 361 -7.08 -8.60 17.22
C LYS A 361 -6.00 -9.26 18.08
N CYS A 362 -5.03 -8.47 18.54
CA CYS A 362 -4.25 -8.81 19.73
C CYS A 362 -5.23 -8.79 20.90
N SER A 363 -5.48 -9.93 21.55
CA SER A 363 -6.67 -10.02 22.39
C SER A 363 -6.37 -10.22 23.87
N ARG A 364 -5.29 -10.90 24.27
CA ARG A 364 -5.03 -11.17 25.71
C ARG A 364 -3.54 -11.31 26.01
N CYS A 365 -3.08 -10.59 27.02
CA CYS A 365 -1.71 -10.63 27.49
C CYS A 365 -1.66 -11.19 28.90
N TYR A 366 -0.62 -11.94 29.24
CA TYR A 366 -0.42 -12.48 30.58
C TYR A 366 1.03 -12.29 31.01
N VAL A 367 1.25 -12.15 32.31
CA VAL A 367 2.58 -12.19 32.95
C VAL A 367 2.63 -13.33 33.94
N LYS A 368 3.76 -14.01 34.01
CA LYS A 368 3.99 -15.07 34.99
C LYS A 368 4.39 -14.45 36.33
N ASP A 369 3.52 -14.60 37.32
CA ASP A 369 3.72 -14.17 38.71
C ASP A 369 3.57 -15.38 39.63
N SER A 370 4.63 -15.68 40.40
CA SER A 370 4.62 -16.72 41.44
C SER A 370 4.05 -18.06 40.95
N ASP A 371 4.56 -18.54 39.81
CA ASP A 371 4.14 -19.77 39.10
C ASP A 371 2.71 -19.79 38.56
N LYS A 372 2.06 -18.63 38.40
CA LYS A 372 0.75 -18.51 37.75
C LYS A 372 0.78 -17.45 36.65
N TRP A 373 -0.01 -17.66 35.61
CA TRP A 373 -0.21 -16.67 34.56
C TRP A 373 -1.38 -15.75 34.93
N VAL A 374 -1.09 -14.46 35.06
CA VAL A 374 -2.06 -13.42 35.40
C VAL A 374 -2.34 -12.57 34.18
N GLU A 375 -3.61 -12.45 33.79
CA GLU A 375 -4.02 -11.60 32.67
C GLU A 375 -3.72 -10.12 32.97
N ILE A 376 -3.09 -9.44 32.02
CA ILE A 376 -2.71 -8.03 32.09
C ILE A 376 -3.19 -7.30 30.82
N GLY A 377 -3.38 -5.98 30.93
CA GLY A 377 -3.70 -5.15 29.78
C GLY A 377 -2.50 -4.97 28.83
N GLU A 378 -2.79 -4.71 27.55
CA GLU A 378 -1.79 -4.53 26.48
C GLU A 378 -0.70 -3.49 26.81
N LEU A 379 -1.07 -2.35 27.40
CA LEU A 379 -0.10 -1.33 27.83
C LEU A 379 0.88 -1.86 28.89
N SER A 380 0.42 -2.74 29.78
CA SER A 380 1.26 -3.35 30.83
C SER A 380 2.18 -4.43 30.26
N HIS A 381 1.77 -5.10 29.18
CA HIS A 381 2.58 -6.03 28.41
C HIS A 381 3.68 -5.28 27.66
N ASN A 382 3.33 -4.24 26.90
CA ASN A 382 4.28 -3.44 26.12
C ASN A 382 5.35 -2.79 26.99
N LYS A 383 4.98 -2.29 28.17
CA LYS A 383 5.94 -1.77 29.14
C LYS A 383 6.95 -2.83 29.59
N ARG A 384 6.50 -4.05 29.89
CA ARG A 384 7.38 -5.14 30.35
C ARG A 384 8.30 -5.64 29.24
N HIS A 385 7.81 -5.69 28.01
CA HIS A 385 8.64 -5.94 26.83
C HIS A 385 9.74 -4.88 26.69
N GLN A 386 9.39 -3.58 26.78
CA GLN A 386 10.38 -2.49 26.76
C GLN A 386 11.36 -2.55 27.94
N ASP A 387 10.90 -2.94 29.13
CA ASP A 387 11.78 -3.10 30.30
C ASP A 387 12.79 -4.25 30.05
N MET A 388 12.34 -5.36 29.43
CA MET A 388 13.21 -6.44 28.98
C MET A 388 14.21 -5.95 27.92
N GLU A 389 13.78 -5.23 26.88
CA GLU A 389 14.69 -4.73 25.82
C GLU A 389 15.75 -3.78 26.40
N ASN A 390 15.31 -2.82 27.22
CA ASN A 390 16.19 -1.80 27.74
C ASN A 390 17.09 -2.29 28.88
N ASN A 391 17.08 -3.60 29.21
CA ASN A 391 17.73 -4.17 30.40
C ASN A 391 17.40 -3.35 31.66
N SER A 392 16.23 -2.71 31.65
CA SER A 392 15.84 -1.79 32.69
C SER A 392 15.28 -2.62 33.82
N THR A 393 16.10 -2.85 34.85
CA THR A 393 15.51 -2.92 36.17
C THR A 393 14.68 -1.64 36.34
N GLY A 394 13.55 -1.74 37.03
CA GLY A 394 13.12 -0.55 37.75
C GLY A 394 14.36 0.08 38.40
N ASP A 395 14.68 1.30 37.98
CA ASP A 395 15.83 2.13 38.35
C ASP A 395 17.19 1.95 37.59
N SER A 396 17.40 2.90 36.65
CA SER A 396 18.57 3.79 36.46
C SER A 396 19.91 3.36 35.80
N ASN A 397 20.26 4.14 34.74
CA ASN A 397 21.57 4.64 34.26
C ASN A 397 22.62 3.75 33.53
N SER A 398 22.71 3.96 32.19
CA SER A 398 23.89 4.35 31.36
C SER A 398 25.28 3.67 31.58
N GLN A 399 25.76 2.85 30.62
CA GLN A 399 26.87 3.09 29.65
C GLN A 399 27.50 1.80 29.04
N SER A 400 28.03 1.92 27.80
CA SER A 400 28.43 0.91 26.78
C SER A 400 29.90 0.40 26.79
N VAL A 401 30.20 -0.77 26.18
CA VAL A 401 31.56 -1.23 25.75
C VAL A 401 31.54 -1.99 24.38
N LYS A 402 32.64 -1.88 23.58
CA LYS A 402 32.85 -2.19 22.13
C LYS A 402 33.22 -3.66 21.76
N LYS A 403 32.95 -4.09 20.51
CA LYS A 403 33.41 -5.34 19.83
C LYS A 403 34.42 -5.09 18.68
N ASP A 404 35.30 -6.07 18.42
CA ASP A 404 36.49 -6.04 17.53
C ASP A 404 36.18 -6.66 16.15
N GLY A 405 36.08 -5.84 15.09
CA GLY A 405 35.77 -6.30 13.74
C GLY A 405 35.85 -5.18 12.69
N THR A 406 36.01 -5.54 11.41
CA THR A 406 36.17 -4.55 10.32
C THR A 406 34.82 -4.07 9.82
N THR A 407 34.78 -2.80 9.47
CA THR A 407 33.58 -2.08 9.08
C THR A 407 33.63 -1.70 7.60
N LEU A 408 32.55 -2.00 6.86
CA LEU A 408 32.34 -1.59 5.48
C LEU A 408 31.43 -0.36 5.42
N ASP A 409 31.94 0.81 5.05
CA ASP A 409 31.08 1.93 4.64
C ASP A 409 30.88 1.87 3.12
N ILE A 410 29.66 1.56 2.67
CA ILE A 410 29.34 1.44 1.24
C ILE A 410 29.47 2.78 0.49
N SER A 411 29.48 3.91 1.22
CA SER A 411 29.73 5.23 0.63
C SER A 411 31.23 5.55 0.47
N LYS A 412 32.11 4.84 1.19
CA LYS A 412 33.58 5.00 1.17
C LYS A 412 34.29 3.63 1.37
N PRO A 413 34.20 2.71 0.39
CA PRO A 413 34.58 1.31 0.58
C PRO A 413 36.10 1.04 0.50
N GLU A 414 36.92 2.05 0.17
CA GLU A 414 38.32 1.91 -0.26
C GLU A 414 39.25 1.29 0.80
N ASN A 415 38.88 1.35 2.08
CA ASN A 415 39.69 0.84 3.20
C ASN A 415 39.12 -0.41 3.88
N SER A 416 38.06 -1.02 3.33
CA SER A 416 37.32 -2.10 3.99
C SER A 416 37.76 -3.51 3.56
N GLY A 417 38.69 -3.66 2.61
CA GLY A 417 39.16 -4.97 2.17
C GLY A 417 38.12 -5.76 1.37
N VAL A 418 37.27 -5.09 0.59
CA VAL A 418 36.28 -5.70 -0.30
C VAL A 418 36.70 -5.58 -1.77
N GLU A 419 36.45 -6.62 -2.57
CA GLU A 419 36.42 -6.54 -4.03
C GLU A 419 35.10 -5.91 -4.47
N ILE A 420 35.15 -4.94 -5.39
CA ILE A 420 33.98 -4.23 -5.89
C ILE A 420 33.79 -4.56 -7.37
N LYS A 421 32.60 -5.07 -7.71
CA LYS A 421 32.16 -5.25 -9.10
C LYS A 421 30.99 -4.33 -9.40
N GLU A 422 31.12 -3.52 -10.42
CA GLU A 422 30.08 -2.58 -10.86
C GLU A 422 29.57 -2.98 -12.25
N VAL A 423 28.25 -3.06 -12.39
CA VAL A 423 27.55 -3.35 -13.64
C VAL A 423 26.44 -2.31 -13.82
N LYS A 424 26.28 -1.81 -15.05
CA LYS A 424 25.23 -0.85 -15.40
C LYS A 424 24.24 -1.51 -16.35
N MET A 425 22.95 -1.44 -16.02
CA MET A 425 21.85 -2.03 -16.80
C MET A 425 20.62 -1.12 -16.72
N SER A 426 20.12 -0.66 -17.86
CA SER A 426 18.81 0.02 -17.98
C SER A 426 18.56 1.08 -16.88
N GLY A 427 19.47 2.06 -16.75
CA GLY A 427 19.31 3.17 -15.79
C GLY A 427 19.55 2.80 -14.33
N ILE A 428 19.96 1.56 -14.07
CA ILE A 428 20.31 1.03 -12.74
C ILE A 428 21.80 0.71 -12.71
N THR A 429 22.49 1.25 -11.72
CA THR A 429 23.86 0.84 -11.37
C THR A 429 23.79 -0.19 -10.26
N GLN A 430 24.36 -1.37 -10.50
CA GLN A 430 24.53 -2.42 -9.49
C GLN A 430 26.00 -2.47 -9.06
N LYS A 431 26.29 -2.20 -7.79
CA LYS A 431 27.61 -2.38 -7.18
C LYS A 431 27.58 -3.54 -6.20
N THR A 432 28.44 -4.52 -6.40
CA THR A 432 28.56 -5.70 -5.53
C THR A 432 29.89 -5.63 -4.78
N PHE A 433 29.83 -5.64 -3.46
CA PHE A 433 30.96 -5.66 -2.54
C PHE A 433 31.12 -7.07 -1.99
N THR A 434 32.29 -7.68 -2.22
CA THR A 434 32.61 -9.03 -1.76
C THR A 434 33.86 -8.97 -0.89
N PRO A 435 33.82 -9.33 0.40
CA PRO A 435 35.03 -9.34 1.23
C PRO A 435 36.12 -10.23 0.65
N ASN A 436 37.35 -9.72 0.61
CA ASN A 436 38.50 -10.52 0.20
C ASN A 436 38.79 -11.62 1.25
N GLY A 437 39.57 -12.63 0.89
CA GLY A 437 39.83 -13.80 1.76
C GLY A 437 40.43 -13.50 3.14
N SER A 438 40.86 -12.26 3.40
CA SER A 438 41.41 -11.77 4.67
C SER A 438 40.50 -10.80 5.44
N ALA A 439 39.44 -10.27 4.82
CA ALA A 439 38.60 -9.25 5.43
C ALA A 439 37.37 -9.87 6.11
N ASN A 440 37.29 -9.74 7.45
CA ASN A 440 36.09 -10.09 8.21
C ASN A 440 35.22 -8.85 8.42
N ILE A 441 34.28 -8.60 7.50
CA ILE A 441 33.34 -7.48 7.63
C ILE A 441 32.24 -7.86 8.61
N THR A 442 32.23 -7.15 9.74
CA THR A 442 31.31 -7.36 10.87
C THR A 442 30.24 -6.30 11.00
N SER A 443 30.38 -5.18 10.29
CA SER A 443 29.33 -4.16 10.16
C SER A 443 29.37 -3.47 8.81
N VAL A 444 28.20 -3.02 8.37
CA VAL A 444 27.97 -2.28 7.14
C VAL A 444 27.30 -0.95 7.47
N LEU A 445 27.88 0.14 6.99
CA LEU A 445 27.35 1.50 7.14
C LEU A 445 27.12 2.12 5.78
N ASN A 446 26.30 3.17 5.78
CA ASN A 446 26.18 4.10 4.67
C ASN A 446 26.33 5.51 5.22
N LYS A 447 27.35 6.24 4.77
CA LYS A 447 27.67 7.61 5.22
C LYS A 447 27.83 7.69 6.76
N GLY A 448 28.42 6.67 7.37
CA GLY A 448 28.59 6.60 8.82
C GLY A 448 27.35 6.20 9.65
N VAL A 449 26.21 5.88 9.02
CA VAL A 449 25.04 5.31 9.71
C VAL A 449 25.07 3.79 9.59
N GLU A 450 24.96 3.07 10.71
CA GLU A 450 24.94 1.60 10.73
C GLU A 450 23.66 1.03 10.15
N LEU A 451 23.80 0.16 9.16
CA LEU A 451 22.68 -0.53 8.48
C LEU A 451 22.58 -1.99 8.92
N TRP A 452 23.73 -2.61 9.19
CA TRP A 452 23.80 -4.01 9.57
C TRP A 452 25.07 -4.24 10.39
N SER A 453 24.97 -5.04 11.43
CA SER A 453 26.09 -5.58 12.18
C SER A 453 25.86 -7.06 12.44
N ILE A 454 26.95 -7.80 12.67
CA ILE A 454 26.88 -9.25 12.88
C ILE A 454 25.97 -9.55 14.08
N PRO A 455 24.94 -10.38 13.91
CA PRO A 455 24.06 -10.73 15.01
C PRO A 455 24.77 -11.66 16.00
N TYR A 456 25.76 -12.45 15.55
CA TYR A 456 26.49 -13.42 16.37
C TYR A 456 27.99 -13.49 16.03
N ASP A 457 28.80 -13.98 16.97
CA ASP A 457 30.24 -14.17 16.77
C ASP A 457 30.51 -15.30 15.77
N GLY A 458 31.35 -15.04 14.76
CA GLY A 458 31.69 -16.00 13.68
C GLY A 458 30.96 -15.77 12.36
N ASP A 459 29.98 -14.86 12.35
CA ASP A 459 29.38 -14.34 11.12
C ASP A 459 30.24 -13.24 10.49
N GLY A 460 30.12 -13.11 9.18
CA GLY A 460 30.68 -12.02 8.42
C GLY A 460 29.87 -11.77 7.15
N LEU A 461 30.03 -10.60 6.57
CA LEU A 461 29.40 -10.28 5.29
C LEU A 461 29.87 -11.29 4.23
N ARG A 462 28.93 -11.90 3.50
CA ARG A 462 29.22 -12.71 2.32
C ARG A 462 29.30 -11.83 1.08
N THR A 463 28.27 -11.02 0.88
CA THR A 463 28.16 -10.05 -0.22
C THR A 463 27.22 -8.92 0.17
N ALA A 464 27.51 -7.70 -0.27
CA ALA A 464 26.55 -6.60 -0.30
C ALA A 464 26.33 -6.18 -1.75
N THR A 465 25.08 -6.00 -2.18
CA THR A 465 24.72 -5.55 -3.54
C THR A 465 23.86 -4.31 -3.43
N LEU A 466 24.37 -3.18 -3.90
CA LEU A 466 23.69 -1.91 -3.95
C LEU A 466 23.20 -1.65 -5.37
N TYR A 467 21.89 -1.52 -5.54
CA TYR A 467 21.24 -1.04 -6.75
C TYR A 467 20.97 0.46 -6.60
N SER A 468 21.22 1.24 -7.64
CA SER A 468 21.01 2.69 -7.63
C SER A 468 20.41 3.15 -8.94
N SER A 469 19.34 3.94 -8.86
CA SER A 469 18.77 4.67 -9.99
C SER A 469 18.57 6.13 -9.54
N GLY A 470 19.42 7.02 -10.04
CA GLY A 470 19.59 8.36 -9.44
C GLY A 470 19.96 8.27 -7.96
N ASP A 471 19.27 9.05 -7.12
CA ASP A 471 19.44 9.06 -5.66
C ASP A 471 18.83 7.84 -4.96
N TYR A 472 17.88 7.16 -5.59
CA TYR A 472 17.16 6.05 -4.96
C TYR A 472 17.98 4.77 -5.00
N LYS A 473 18.11 4.14 -3.84
CA LYS A 473 18.99 3.01 -3.58
C LYS A 473 18.21 1.85 -2.97
N LEU A 474 18.53 0.65 -3.43
CA LEU A 474 18.11 -0.62 -2.84
C LEU A 474 19.37 -1.41 -2.48
N LEU A 475 19.49 -1.83 -1.22
CA LEU A 475 20.63 -2.60 -0.75
C LEU A 475 20.19 -4.01 -0.36
N PHE A 476 20.91 -5.01 -0.87
CA PHE A 476 20.77 -6.41 -0.53
C PHE A 476 22.05 -6.93 0.11
N LEU A 477 21.97 -7.42 1.35
CA LEU A 477 23.11 -8.00 2.07
C LEU A 477 22.89 -9.49 2.27
N GLN A 478 23.95 -10.28 2.10
CA GLN A 478 23.99 -11.68 2.52
C GLN A 478 25.06 -11.87 3.59
N SER A 479 24.73 -12.51 4.70
CA SER A 479 25.72 -12.93 5.70
C SER A 479 26.19 -14.36 5.44
N LYS A 480 27.37 -14.69 5.97
CA LYS A 480 27.98 -16.02 5.90
C LYS A 480 27.82 -16.72 7.24
N VAL A 481 26.76 -17.53 7.39
CA VAL A 481 26.63 -18.48 8.50
C VAL A 481 27.18 -19.84 8.03
N VAL A 482 27.72 -20.63 8.96
CA VAL A 482 28.09 -22.03 8.70
C VAL A 482 26.84 -22.83 8.31
N GLY A 483 26.59 -22.95 7.01
CA GLY A 483 25.54 -23.80 6.42
C GLY A 483 24.19 -23.12 6.12
N VAL A 484 24.02 -21.83 6.45
CA VAL A 484 22.80 -21.05 6.17
C VAL A 484 23.21 -19.65 5.66
N THR A 485 22.40 -19.02 4.81
CA THR A 485 22.66 -17.65 4.30
C THR A 485 21.46 -16.79 4.66
N ASP A 486 21.66 -15.83 5.57
CA ASP A 486 20.63 -14.84 5.87
C ASP A 486 20.73 -13.66 4.90
N SER A 487 19.58 -13.07 4.61
CA SER A 487 19.42 -12.01 3.62
C SER A 487 18.74 -10.81 4.24
N TYR A 488 19.29 -9.63 4.01
CA TYR A 488 18.80 -8.35 4.55
C TYR A 488 18.59 -7.37 3.40
N TYR A 489 17.54 -6.56 3.50
CA TYR A 489 17.09 -5.69 2.42
C TYR A 489 16.83 -4.28 2.94
N PHE A 490 17.20 -3.26 2.17
CA PHE A 490 17.01 -1.87 2.57
C PHE A 490 16.65 -0.98 1.38
N GLU A 491 15.92 0.12 1.64
CA GLU A 491 15.63 1.17 0.66
C GLU A 491 15.88 2.57 1.18
N GLY A 492 16.14 3.51 0.26
CA GLY A 492 16.10 4.92 0.57
C GLY A 492 16.86 5.80 -0.42
N LEU A 493 16.85 7.11 -0.18
CA LEU A 493 17.53 8.10 -1.00
C LEU A 493 18.95 8.38 -0.42
N SER A 494 18.97 9.03 0.73
CA SER A 494 20.17 9.34 1.51
C SER A 494 20.41 8.37 2.67
N THR A 495 19.32 7.98 3.35
CA THR A 495 19.29 7.05 4.48
C THR A 495 18.57 5.77 4.07
N LEU A 496 19.21 4.62 4.29
CA LEU A 496 18.66 3.31 3.94
C LEU A 496 17.86 2.75 5.15
N THR A 497 16.64 2.27 4.90
CA THR A 497 15.70 1.73 5.88
C THR A 497 15.35 0.28 5.56
N PRO A 498 15.12 -0.59 6.57
CA PRO A 498 14.91 -2.02 6.33
C PRO A 498 13.65 -2.34 5.52
N LEU A 499 13.70 -3.42 4.74
CA LEU A 499 12.61 -3.99 3.95
C LEU A 499 12.49 -5.51 4.15
N THR A 500 11.33 -6.05 3.83
CA THR A 500 11.17 -7.48 3.57
C THR A 500 11.75 -7.85 2.20
N GLY A 501 12.09 -9.14 2.00
CA GLY A 501 12.59 -9.62 0.70
C GLY A 501 11.59 -9.46 -0.43
N GLU A 502 10.30 -9.62 -0.15
CA GLU A 502 9.23 -9.44 -1.13
C GLU A 502 9.04 -7.96 -1.54
N GLU A 503 9.14 -7.04 -0.58
CA GLU A 503 9.16 -5.60 -0.89
C GLU A 503 10.38 -5.21 -1.72
N PHE A 504 11.54 -5.77 -1.40
CA PHE A 504 12.76 -5.55 -2.16
C PHE A 504 12.65 -6.05 -3.60
N ASP A 505 12.17 -7.27 -3.81
CA ASP A 505 11.99 -7.84 -5.15
C ASP A 505 10.98 -7.04 -5.97
N ARG A 506 9.87 -6.64 -5.35
CA ARG A 506 8.87 -5.76 -5.97
C ARG A 506 9.46 -4.40 -6.34
N LYS A 507 10.16 -3.73 -5.42
CA LYS A 507 10.74 -2.40 -5.64
C LYS A 507 11.91 -2.43 -6.62
N LEU A 508 12.69 -3.50 -6.65
CA LEU A 508 13.71 -3.71 -7.67
C LEU A 508 13.06 -3.97 -9.04
N GLY A 509 11.93 -4.68 -9.07
CA GLY A 509 11.08 -4.80 -10.25
C GLY A 509 10.51 -3.46 -10.72
N ASP A 510 10.03 -2.62 -9.82
CA ASP A 510 9.52 -1.28 -10.11
C ASP A 510 10.63 -0.34 -10.57
N MET A 511 11.82 -0.42 -9.97
CA MET A 511 13.02 0.33 -10.39
C MET A 511 13.41 -0.04 -11.83
N LYS A 512 13.28 -1.32 -12.21
CA LYS A 512 13.48 -1.80 -13.59
C LYS A 512 12.37 -1.33 -14.53
N ARG A 513 11.11 -1.38 -14.10
CA ARG A 513 9.91 -1.04 -14.88
C ARG A 513 9.71 0.47 -15.12
N THR A 514 10.10 1.30 -14.15
CA THR A 514 9.97 2.77 -14.25
C THR A 514 10.80 3.30 -15.41
N THR A 515 11.98 2.74 -15.62
CA THR A 515 12.84 3.06 -16.76
C THR A 515 12.25 2.59 -18.08
N GLU A 516 11.65 1.39 -18.10
CA GLU A 516 10.96 0.85 -19.29
C GLU A 516 9.76 1.69 -19.73
N HIS A 517 8.92 2.15 -18.78
CA HIS A 517 7.73 2.95 -19.09
C HIS A 517 8.08 4.34 -19.67
N LEU A 518 9.19 4.94 -19.25
CA LEU A 518 9.63 6.22 -19.82
C LEU A 518 10.06 6.09 -21.29
N ILE A 519 10.54 4.91 -21.68
CA ILE A 519 11.01 4.60 -23.04
C ILE A 519 9.84 4.33 -24.00
N GLU A 520 8.75 3.71 -23.53
CA GLU A 520 7.57 3.37 -24.36
C GLU A 520 6.90 4.56 -25.05
N LYS A 521 7.07 5.77 -24.51
CA LYS A 521 6.50 7.01 -25.06
C LYS A 521 7.31 7.59 -26.22
N LEU A 522 8.46 7.01 -26.53
CA LEU A 522 9.33 7.38 -27.65
C LEU A 522 9.14 6.41 -28.81
N ASP A 523 9.34 6.87 -30.04
CA ASP A 523 9.24 6.04 -31.25
C ASP A 523 10.43 5.07 -31.33
N ALA A 524 10.33 3.94 -30.64
CA ALA A 524 11.38 2.91 -30.57
C ALA A 524 11.86 2.43 -31.95
N PRO A 525 11.03 2.34 -33.00
CA PRO A 525 11.50 2.12 -34.37
C PRO A 525 12.48 3.16 -34.94
N LEU A 526 12.43 4.42 -34.50
CA LEU A 526 13.30 5.52 -34.98
C LEU A 526 14.56 5.71 -34.13
N PHE A 527 14.50 5.41 -32.84
CA PHE A 527 15.56 5.75 -31.88
C PHE A 527 16.25 4.52 -31.29
N ASP A 528 17.56 4.63 -31.11
CA ASP A 528 18.31 3.89 -30.10
C ASP A 528 18.27 4.71 -28.80
N ILE A 529 17.75 4.10 -27.75
CA ILE A 529 17.44 4.79 -26.50
C ILE A 529 18.40 4.26 -25.43
N GLU A 530 19.24 5.15 -24.94
CA GLU A 530 20.16 4.95 -23.82
C GLU A 530 19.63 5.77 -22.65
N ASP A 531 19.29 5.14 -21.54
CA ASP A 531 19.06 5.88 -20.31
C ASP A 531 20.40 6.38 -19.74
N ALA A 532 20.37 7.56 -19.15
CA ALA A 532 21.52 8.16 -18.50
C ALA A 532 21.09 8.87 -17.23
N THR A 533 22.06 9.15 -16.36
CA THR A 533 21.87 10.00 -15.18
C THR A 533 22.94 11.08 -15.22
N GLU A 534 22.53 12.34 -15.25
CA GLU A 534 23.43 13.49 -15.08
C GLU A 534 23.19 14.09 -13.70
N GLY A 535 24.04 13.69 -12.74
CA GLY A 535 23.79 13.92 -11.32
C GLY A 535 22.64 13.05 -10.79
N ASP A 536 21.72 13.68 -10.03
CA ASP A 536 20.57 13.03 -9.39
C ASP A 536 19.29 13.08 -10.26
N LEU A 537 19.38 13.63 -11.48
CA LEU A 537 18.27 13.81 -12.40
C LEU A 537 18.13 12.62 -13.37
N VAL A 538 16.90 12.15 -13.55
CA VAL A 538 16.55 11.12 -14.54
C VAL A 538 16.67 11.73 -15.94
N THR A 539 17.47 11.08 -16.82
CA THR A 539 17.65 11.51 -18.21
C THR A 539 17.49 10.37 -19.20
N LEU A 540 16.94 10.67 -20.38
CA LEU A 540 16.94 9.76 -21.52
C LEU A 540 17.78 10.34 -22.66
N LYS A 541 18.78 9.59 -23.12
CA LYS A 541 19.56 9.90 -24.31
C LYS A 541 19.00 9.10 -25.48
N VAL A 542 18.54 9.79 -26.49
CA VAL A 542 18.03 9.18 -27.72
C VAL A 542 18.99 9.48 -28.85
N LYS A 543 19.31 8.48 -29.66
CA LYS A 543 20.11 8.61 -30.88
C LYS A 543 19.30 8.08 -32.05
N ILE A 544 19.42 8.73 -33.20
CA ILE A 544 18.77 8.24 -34.41
C ILE A 544 19.44 6.94 -34.87
N LYS A 545 18.63 5.92 -35.15
CA LYS A 545 19.11 4.64 -35.68
C LYS A 545 19.80 4.82 -37.03
N PRO A 546 20.85 4.04 -37.34
CA PRO A 546 21.57 4.15 -38.61
C PRO A 546 20.63 4.06 -39.82
N GLY A 547 20.76 5.01 -40.76
CA GLY A 547 19.96 5.04 -41.99
C GLY A 547 18.52 5.56 -41.83
N LYS A 548 18.17 6.09 -40.65
CA LYS A 548 16.94 6.84 -40.40
C LYS A 548 17.21 8.34 -40.37
N GLU A 549 16.18 9.13 -40.63
CA GLU A 549 16.20 10.58 -40.53
C GLU A 549 14.94 11.04 -39.79
N ALA A 550 15.08 12.02 -38.88
CA ALA A 550 13.97 12.57 -38.14
C ALA A 550 14.04 14.10 -38.12
N HIS A 551 12.88 14.70 -38.39
CA HIS A 551 12.66 16.15 -38.39
C HIS A 551 11.81 16.59 -37.20
N LYS A 552 11.51 15.66 -36.29
CA LYS A 552 10.71 15.92 -35.09
C LYS A 552 11.14 15.02 -33.94
N LEU A 553 10.96 15.53 -32.73
CA LEU A 553 11.10 14.80 -31.47
C LEU A 553 9.80 14.96 -30.68
N GLU A 554 9.13 13.83 -30.45
CA GLU A 554 7.87 13.74 -29.71
C GLU A 554 8.05 12.79 -28.53
N TYR A 555 7.36 13.09 -27.43
CA TYR A 555 7.29 12.24 -26.25
C TYR A 555 5.83 12.03 -25.87
N GLY A 556 5.28 10.85 -26.17
CA GLY A 556 3.85 10.60 -26.10
C GLY A 556 3.08 11.59 -27.00
N ASN A 557 2.27 12.46 -26.40
CA ASN A 557 1.52 13.50 -27.11
C ASN A 557 2.24 14.87 -27.15
N ASP A 558 3.39 15.02 -26.48
CA ASP A 558 4.11 16.28 -26.41
C ASP A 558 5.09 16.41 -27.58
N LYS A 559 4.90 17.45 -28.41
CA LYS A 559 5.88 17.84 -29.44
C LYS A 559 6.97 18.70 -28.81
N ILE A 560 8.17 18.13 -28.66
CA ILE A 560 9.32 18.79 -28.01
C ILE A 560 10.01 19.73 -29.01
N TRP A 561 10.22 19.23 -30.23
CA TRP A 561 10.94 19.93 -31.29
C TRP A 561 10.52 19.42 -32.67
N GLU A 562 10.53 20.30 -33.67
CA GLU A 562 10.26 19.98 -35.07
C GLU A 562 10.95 21.03 -35.96
N ASN A 563 11.63 20.58 -37.02
CA ASN A 563 12.27 21.45 -38.00
C ASN A 563 12.47 20.72 -39.34
N GLU A 564 12.26 21.43 -40.45
CA GLU A 564 12.51 20.91 -41.80
C GLU A 564 14.02 20.72 -42.07
N ASP A 565 14.87 21.60 -41.53
CA ASP A 565 16.33 21.55 -41.65
C ASP A 565 16.95 22.45 -40.56
N PRO A 566 17.72 21.92 -39.59
CA PRO A 566 18.45 20.64 -39.59
C PRO A 566 17.64 19.42 -39.14
N SER A 567 18.10 18.22 -39.51
CA SER A 567 17.62 16.94 -38.96
C SER A 567 18.23 16.63 -37.59
N LEU A 568 17.48 15.84 -36.81
CA LEU A 568 17.86 15.37 -35.48
C LEU A 568 18.98 14.31 -35.57
N SER A 569 20.01 14.45 -34.75
CA SER A 569 21.09 13.46 -34.59
C SER A 569 20.94 12.69 -33.28
N SER A 570 20.82 13.43 -32.18
CA SER A 570 20.63 12.88 -30.83
C SER A 570 19.86 13.88 -29.96
N ALA A 571 19.31 13.44 -28.84
CA ALA A 571 18.78 14.35 -27.82
C ALA A 571 18.91 13.75 -26.43
N THR A 572 19.09 14.63 -25.43
CA THR A 572 19.00 14.31 -24.02
C THR A 572 17.76 14.96 -23.44
N LEU A 573 16.84 14.17 -22.90
CA LEU A 573 15.64 14.62 -22.19
C LEU A 573 15.88 14.56 -20.69
N TYR A 574 15.58 15.64 -19.97
CA TYR A 574 15.65 15.73 -18.51
C TYR A 574 14.23 15.78 -17.94
N PHE A 575 14.00 15.03 -16.87
CA PHE A 575 12.65 14.82 -16.34
C PHE A 575 12.43 15.51 -14.99
N ASP A 576 11.26 16.12 -14.85
CA ASP A 576 10.69 16.58 -13.57
C ASP A 576 9.65 15.55 -13.11
N GLY A 577 10.11 14.49 -12.44
CA GLY A 577 9.31 13.31 -12.15
C GLY A 577 9.12 12.46 -13.42
N ASP A 578 7.89 12.30 -13.89
CA ASP A 578 7.52 11.52 -15.08
C ASP A 578 7.30 12.38 -16.34
N VAL A 579 7.55 13.69 -16.25
CA VAL A 579 7.32 14.65 -17.33
C VAL A 579 8.65 15.22 -17.83
N PRO A 580 8.95 15.16 -19.14
CA PRO A 580 10.14 15.81 -19.67
C PRO A 580 9.98 17.33 -19.54
N SER A 581 10.98 17.98 -18.94
CA SER A 581 10.96 19.40 -18.60
C SER A 581 12.06 20.20 -19.29
N LEU A 582 13.19 19.56 -19.61
CA LEU A 582 14.27 20.14 -20.42
C LEU A 582 14.70 19.16 -21.51
N ALA A 583 15.18 19.69 -22.63
CA ALA A 583 15.78 18.90 -23.69
C ALA A 583 17.00 19.61 -24.27
N VAL A 584 18.06 18.85 -24.50
CA VAL A 584 19.23 19.26 -25.29
C VAL A 584 19.21 18.42 -26.56
N ILE A 585 19.05 19.07 -27.71
CA ILE A 585 18.86 18.41 -28.99
C ILE A 585 20.06 18.70 -29.87
N GLU A 586 20.78 17.66 -30.25
CA GLU A 586 21.86 17.75 -31.24
C GLU A 586 21.28 17.53 -32.62
N THR A 587 21.51 18.50 -33.50
CA THR A 587 21.08 18.45 -34.89
C THR A 587 22.30 18.43 -35.81
N THR A 588 22.08 18.17 -37.10
CA THR A 588 23.15 18.22 -38.11
C THR A 588 23.81 19.60 -38.28
N LYS A 589 23.23 20.67 -37.73
CA LYS A 589 23.76 22.05 -37.83
C LYS A 589 24.09 22.71 -36.49
N GLY A 590 23.89 22.03 -35.36
CA GLY A 590 24.18 22.60 -34.04
C GLY A 590 23.26 22.07 -32.93
N ILE A 591 23.38 22.67 -31.75
CA ILE A 591 22.65 22.26 -30.55
C ILE A 591 21.48 23.21 -30.30
N VAL A 592 20.31 22.64 -30.00
CA VAL A 592 19.09 23.36 -29.63
C VAL A 592 18.74 23.01 -28.19
N HIS A 593 18.54 24.04 -27.36
CA HIS A 593 18.06 23.87 -25.99
C HIS A 593 16.57 24.18 -25.93
N ARG A 594 15.78 23.30 -25.31
CA ARG A 594 14.35 23.49 -25.12
C ARG A 594 14.00 23.32 -23.64
N TYR A 595 13.02 24.09 -23.17
CA TYR A 595 12.46 23.93 -21.83
C TYR A 595 10.94 23.99 -21.89
N LYS A 596 10.28 23.34 -20.94
CA LYS A 596 8.82 23.37 -20.79
C LYS A 596 8.44 24.48 -19.82
N ASP A 597 7.63 25.45 -20.27
CA ASP A 597 7.19 26.56 -19.44
C ASP A 597 6.16 26.11 -18.40
N TYR A 598 6.36 26.47 -17.13
CA TYR A 598 5.50 26.02 -16.04
C TYR A 598 4.09 26.62 -16.07
N THR A 599 3.88 27.74 -16.76
CA THR A 599 2.62 28.48 -16.79
C THR A 599 1.68 27.96 -17.87
N ASP A 600 2.19 27.84 -19.10
CA ASP A 600 1.40 27.40 -20.26
C ASP A 600 1.63 25.93 -20.64
N LYS A 601 2.60 25.26 -20.00
CA LYS A 601 2.99 23.86 -20.23
C LYS A 601 3.49 23.58 -21.65
N GLN A 602 3.90 24.60 -22.41
CA GLN A 602 4.43 24.44 -23.76
C GLN A 602 5.97 24.45 -23.80
N TRP A 603 6.53 23.80 -24.83
CA TRP A 603 7.97 23.80 -25.08
C TRP A 603 8.41 25.11 -25.75
N LYS A 604 9.41 25.76 -25.16
CA LYS A 604 9.99 27.03 -25.62
C LYS A 604 11.47 26.87 -25.94
N ASP A 605 11.96 27.74 -26.82
CA ASP A 605 13.38 27.84 -27.13
C ASP A 605 14.15 28.43 -25.96
N GLY A 606 15.28 27.81 -25.65
CA GLY A 606 16.28 28.30 -24.72
C GLY A 606 17.64 28.41 -25.37
N ASN A 607 18.60 28.82 -24.55
CA ASN A 607 20.03 28.76 -24.85
C ASN A 607 20.76 28.00 -23.72
N GLU A 608 22.05 27.75 -23.92
CA GLU A 608 22.89 27.04 -22.95
C GLU A 608 22.82 27.65 -21.54
N SER A 609 22.92 28.98 -21.42
CA SER A 609 22.83 29.65 -20.12
C SER A 609 21.49 29.41 -19.43
N SER A 610 20.38 29.55 -20.16
CA SER A 610 19.04 29.30 -19.61
C SER A 610 18.81 27.83 -19.28
N HIS A 611 19.42 26.93 -20.06
CA HIS A 611 19.38 25.50 -19.78
C HIS A 611 20.11 25.20 -18.48
N ASN A 612 21.33 25.72 -18.30
CA ASN A 612 22.12 25.50 -17.09
C ASN A 612 21.40 26.06 -15.85
N THR A 613 20.81 27.27 -15.92
CA THR A 613 20.02 27.81 -14.81
C THR A 613 18.84 26.89 -14.46
N ARG A 614 18.06 26.44 -15.45
CA ARG A 614 16.91 25.58 -15.21
C ARG A 614 17.28 24.16 -14.79
N PHE A 615 18.42 23.67 -15.26
CA PHE A 615 18.99 22.41 -14.85
C PHE A 615 19.37 22.46 -13.36
N GLU A 616 20.03 23.54 -12.91
CA GLU A 616 20.31 23.74 -11.48
C GLU A 616 19.04 23.96 -10.65
N GLU A 617 18.05 24.74 -11.13
CA GLU A 617 16.73 24.85 -10.46
C GLU A 617 16.06 23.48 -10.29
N LEU A 618 16.10 22.65 -11.33
CA LEU A 618 15.55 21.30 -11.30
C LEU A 618 16.35 20.40 -10.36
N ARG A 619 17.67 20.54 -10.34
CA ARG A 619 18.56 19.80 -9.42
C ARG A 619 18.33 20.20 -7.96
N GLU A 620 18.24 21.49 -7.64
CA GLU A 620 17.94 22.01 -6.30
C GLU A 620 16.58 21.54 -5.79
N LYS A 621 15.56 21.49 -6.68
CA LYS A 621 14.23 20.98 -6.34
C LYS A 621 14.26 19.55 -5.78
N TYR A 622 15.14 18.70 -6.31
CA TYR A 622 15.26 17.29 -5.92
C TYR A 622 16.35 17.05 -4.87
N ASN A 623 17.29 17.98 -4.67
CA ASN A 623 18.36 17.85 -3.69
C ASN A 623 18.70 19.19 -2.98
N PRO A 624 17.82 19.71 -2.09
CA PRO A 624 18.00 21.02 -1.46
C PRO A 624 19.19 21.08 -0.50
N GLU A 625 19.61 19.94 0.07
CA GLU A 625 20.69 19.85 1.09
C GLU A 625 22.12 20.05 0.54
N GLN A 626 22.32 19.99 -0.79
CA GLN A 626 23.63 20.29 -1.41
C GLN A 626 23.89 21.80 -1.54
N SER A 627 22.84 22.63 -1.69
CA SER A 627 22.97 24.08 -1.90
C SER A 627 23.50 24.84 -0.65
N ASP A 628 23.14 24.36 0.54
CA ASP A 628 23.60 24.94 1.82
C ASP A 628 25.08 24.64 2.11
N ARG A 629 25.70 23.66 1.44
CA ARG A 629 27.13 23.34 1.61
C ARG A 629 28.03 24.16 0.68
N GLU A 630 27.52 24.61 -0.46
CA GLU A 630 28.28 25.46 -1.39
C GLU A 630 28.22 26.95 -1.02
N SER A 631 27.22 27.37 -0.24
CA SER A 631 27.09 28.75 0.25
C SER A 631 27.92 29.05 1.52
N THR A 632 28.47 28.03 2.19
CA THR A 632 29.39 28.20 3.34
C THR A 632 30.83 27.84 2.98
N ASN A 633 31.46 28.64 2.12
CA ASN A 633 32.92 28.71 2.07
C ASN A 633 33.37 30.18 2.11
N PRO A 634 33.85 30.69 3.25
CA PRO A 634 34.48 32.00 3.28
C PRO A 634 35.85 31.92 2.61
N ALA A 635 36.16 32.97 1.86
CA ALA A 635 37.36 33.17 1.06
C ALA A 635 38.67 32.72 1.73
N SER A 636 39.55 32.11 0.93
CA SER A 636 41.00 32.25 1.12
C SER A 636 41.71 32.32 -0.23
N ASN A 637 42.33 33.47 -0.47
CA ASN A 637 43.29 33.76 -1.54
C ASN A 637 44.43 32.73 -1.60
N SER A 638 44.83 32.33 -2.80
CA SER A 638 46.21 32.51 -3.27
C SER A 638 46.35 32.26 -4.78
N ASN A 639 46.97 33.23 -5.45
CA ASN A 639 47.48 33.19 -6.81
C ASN A 639 48.25 31.89 -7.14
N THR A 640 48.07 31.34 -8.34
CA THR A 640 49.15 31.24 -9.36
C THR A 640 48.63 30.75 -10.71
N THR A 641 49.10 31.44 -11.74
CA THR A 641 49.00 31.17 -13.17
C THR A 641 49.47 29.77 -13.57
N HIS A 642 48.73 29.06 -14.43
CA HIS A 642 49.29 28.29 -15.55
C HIS A 642 48.21 27.93 -16.58
N LYS A 643 48.36 28.45 -17.82
CA LYS A 643 47.79 27.87 -19.05
C LYS A 643 48.47 26.51 -19.32
N PRO A 644 47.78 25.57 -19.98
CA PRO A 644 48.16 25.24 -21.36
C PRO A 644 46.95 24.96 -22.27
N THR A 645 46.84 25.59 -23.44
CA THR A 645 47.45 25.26 -24.75
C THR A 645 46.64 24.19 -25.52
N VAL A 646 45.90 24.68 -26.51
CA VAL A 646 45.32 23.94 -27.62
C VAL A 646 46.44 23.31 -28.47
N SER A 647 46.29 22.05 -28.86
CA SER A 647 47.08 21.43 -29.92
C SER A 647 46.21 20.45 -30.72
N CYS A 648 45.69 20.92 -31.85
CA CYS A 648 45.34 20.08 -32.98
C CYS A 648 46.63 19.59 -33.65
N GLN A 649 46.71 18.30 -34.00
CA GLN A 649 47.32 17.92 -35.28
C GLN A 649 46.87 16.53 -35.75
N ASN A 650 46.44 16.54 -37.01
CA ASN A 650 46.08 15.44 -37.90
C ASN A 650 47.20 14.42 -38.15
N ILE A 651 46.82 13.25 -38.66
CA ILE A 651 47.36 12.49 -39.81
C ILE A 651 46.41 11.25 -39.95
N LEU A 652 45.42 11.18 -40.87
CA LEU A 652 45.45 10.85 -42.33
C LEU A 652 46.30 9.58 -42.59
N ILE A 653 45.90 8.54 -43.33
CA ILE A 653 45.53 8.38 -44.76
C ILE A 653 44.97 6.93 -44.87
N VAL A 654 43.99 6.56 -45.71
CA VAL A 654 44.06 6.02 -47.10
C VAL A 654 42.59 5.66 -47.46
N HIS A 655 41.96 5.96 -48.60
CA HIS A 655 42.33 6.54 -49.89
C HIS A 655 41.16 7.36 -50.45
#